data_AF-A0A9E1V2N6-F1
#
_entry.id   AF-A0A9E1V2N6-F1
#
_cell.length_a   1.000
_cell.length_b   1.000
_cell.length_c   1.000
_cell.angle_alpha   90.00
_cell.angle_beta   90.00
_cell.angle_gamma   90.00
#
_symmetry.space_group_name_H-M   'P 1'
#
loop_
_entity.id
_entity.type
_entity.pdbx_description
1 polymer ?
#
loop_
_entity_poly.entity_id
_entity_poly.type
_entity_poly.pdbx_seq_one_letter_code
_entity_poly.pdbx_strand_id
1 'polypeptide(L)'
;SLGERPDVTVVCRPVAGTTEPEAINAWVESGGALLLYGACAGYGSLLPGKLALLPHGAKRQGFSIGKPGHSLFAGIRWRKGITLVPFGTFEPNAQATVLASFDDGTPAMVAMARGKGQVLFLNFGPGKSLTDAQELYDELALRALYWLAGHPDSALALPEIDRRLTDERRNREKSIVRGTLAAAGIRSSAGWRLGMSEDNVGRFGWAIDEGLLVGNVNRHLQLTCGDTSLGFAFPSKPASKDSGEVGAYAVPALNWVCKTAQATVDGQRLTMRQSMLTPFVHYETEEPVVRLTFGHAPTHASFPTKGGVVARALDHPNALSDFARTATAGWLLVWEAGVSHPLLLVFEKRLGFFVEVADGAAMALVLRAPEHVGTFLAGHPFGVERVDSTGWLTGVPRAAAKRTAFWHRAALAFPVGCDEVFRLDRAAGRVRIANRFRYLVVEDAWGTRPKKLAVLPPLIGYALDRNLLVADCSRVRDTGLPTKYGMLKVVEDSEALAYSLPMAPEERFAYVNSADEPDLSAYINRQFENGVRWSCGGHVPYEDWKVEQSRQGLNYRNIDPFSWSFGLATALQGRVFLNDANREKLAERASRRFSDPIERHQYKTFARYREEPFSGTRYPVLFNSFYPNKTRYAGTFGSRVIYGDENEASTLTLMLGYLHAVQLGNAGLVRANWSYFKQAARMMLTTDDWAAHASGCREYSAGAWLDMLNCEYPGMVYYARVAEIAGDTAAAEQGYYRAAKRMLPTLMRLSFHEYANRYRLAPFEARVVFGFNEPDGPLAAKAHLDGFNCAGAMDLTDFSQATCFPLLALYATYAPETVQEYLDEVVRPSFLQNGKWSFHFPYVKAFAFLGASSDDLRKMVGDVDELRGERARNDWPGMRQCDEVGAAIFRLHPDVYVASHAPAALLDAVYADAAGRVELTLEAPAEDTLLKLVCRRPILDVACNGRDVPKRRWTHQGELFTVSLPKGRSQWLLRLGTGTAQPEAPKQRLWGWRRTRRQAKGLFPARP
;
A
#
# COMPACT_ATOMS: atom_id res chain seq x y z
N SER A 1 26.61 -24.64 -9.01
CA SER A 1 27.21 -23.33 -9.33
C SER A 1 28.73 -23.38 -9.44
N LEU A 2 29.50 -24.06 -8.55
CA LEU A 2 30.97 -24.10 -8.70
C LEU A 2 31.45 -24.76 -10.00
N GLY A 3 30.69 -25.71 -10.56
CA GLY A 3 30.92 -26.25 -11.90
C GLY A 3 30.82 -25.22 -13.04
N GLU A 4 30.22 -24.05 -12.79
CA GLU A 4 30.12 -22.93 -13.74
C GLU A 4 31.32 -21.97 -13.63
N ARG A 5 32.26 -22.22 -12.69
CA ARG A 5 33.46 -21.41 -12.43
C ARG A 5 33.16 -19.90 -12.33
N PRO A 6 32.37 -19.46 -11.33
CA PRO A 6 32.08 -18.04 -11.15
C PRO A 6 33.38 -17.23 -10.92
N ASP A 7 33.39 -15.94 -11.26
CA ASP A 7 34.53 -15.05 -10.93
C ASP A 7 34.57 -14.75 -9.43
N VAL A 8 33.39 -14.52 -8.85
CA VAL A 8 33.22 -14.18 -7.42
C VAL A 8 32.13 -15.04 -6.81
N THR A 9 32.41 -15.61 -5.64
CA THR A 9 31.42 -16.27 -4.79
C THR A 9 31.11 -15.37 -3.59
N VAL A 10 29.82 -15.13 -3.34
CA VAL A 10 29.36 -14.38 -2.15
C VAL A 10 28.75 -15.34 -1.15
N VAL A 11 29.21 -15.26 0.10
CA VAL A 11 28.71 -16.10 1.18
C VAL A 11 28.17 -15.19 2.29
N CYS A 12 26.86 -15.28 2.48
CA CYS A 12 26.14 -14.62 3.56
C CYS A 12 25.05 -15.59 4.03
N ARG A 13 25.15 -16.06 5.28
CA ARG A 13 24.19 -17.00 5.90
C ARG A 13 23.96 -18.25 5.01
N PRO A 14 24.99 -19.07 4.77
CA PRO A 14 24.78 -20.35 4.10
C PRO A 14 23.97 -21.31 4.99
N VAL A 15 23.25 -22.25 4.38
CA VAL A 15 22.56 -23.32 5.13
C VAL A 15 23.59 -24.36 5.56
N ALA A 16 23.56 -24.75 6.83
CA ALA A 16 24.46 -25.78 7.33
C ALA A 16 24.28 -27.08 6.54
N GLY A 17 25.39 -27.69 6.11
CA GLY A 17 25.40 -28.95 5.35
C GLY A 17 25.11 -28.81 3.85
N THR A 18 24.81 -27.63 3.32
CA THR A 18 24.67 -27.40 1.86
C THR A 18 25.92 -26.77 1.23
N THR A 19 27.04 -26.83 1.93
CA THR A 19 28.26 -26.07 1.61
C THR A 19 29.43 -27.02 1.46
N GLU A 20 30.27 -26.77 0.45
CA GLU A 20 31.53 -27.48 0.23
C GLU A 20 32.71 -26.52 0.48
N PRO A 21 33.01 -26.17 1.73
CA PRO A 21 34.02 -25.16 2.06
C PRO A 21 35.42 -25.53 1.56
N GLU A 22 35.74 -26.82 1.51
CA GLU A 22 37.00 -27.33 0.93
C GLU A 22 37.09 -27.08 -0.57
N ALA A 23 35.99 -27.33 -1.31
CA ALA A 23 35.93 -27.05 -2.75
C ALA A 23 36.05 -25.55 -3.04
N ILE A 24 35.41 -24.71 -2.22
CA ILE A 24 35.56 -23.25 -2.31
C ILE A 24 36.98 -22.82 -1.97
N ASN A 25 37.61 -23.43 -0.97
CA ASN A 25 39.00 -23.15 -0.65
C ASN A 25 39.93 -23.45 -1.82
N ALA A 26 39.83 -24.65 -2.41
CA ALA A 26 40.63 -25.05 -3.56
C ALA A 26 40.38 -24.13 -4.77
N TRP A 27 39.13 -23.75 -5.01
CA TRP A 27 38.76 -22.81 -6.06
C TRP A 27 39.38 -21.41 -5.83
N VAL A 28 39.30 -20.86 -4.61
CA VAL A 28 39.95 -19.58 -4.27
C VAL A 28 41.46 -19.68 -4.44
N GLU A 29 42.09 -20.75 -3.94
CA GLU A 29 43.54 -20.95 -4.10
C GLU A 29 43.97 -21.01 -5.57
N SER A 30 43.11 -21.50 -6.46
CA SER A 30 43.34 -21.55 -7.90
C SER A 30 43.17 -20.22 -8.65
N GLY A 31 42.59 -19.20 -8.02
CA GLY A 31 42.37 -17.87 -8.62
C GLY A 31 40.98 -17.28 -8.40
N GLY A 32 40.05 -18.02 -7.80
CA GLY A 32 38.70 -17.52 -7.49
C GLY A 32 38.66 -16.45 -6.40
N ALA A 33 37.61 -15.65 -6.36
CA ALA A 33 37.46 -14.57 -5.37
C ALA A 33 36.25 -14.74 -4.45
N LEU A 34 36.43 -14.49 -3.15
CA LEU A 34 35.42 -14.79 -2.13
C LEU A 34 35.04 -13.54 -1.34
N LEU A 35 33.75 -13.23 -1.28
CA LEU A 35 33.17 -12.19 -0.41
C LEU A 35 32.43 -12.84 0.76
N LEU A 36 32.88 -12.58 1.99
CA LEU A 36 32.32 -13.12 3.22
C LEU A 36 31.68 -12.04 4.09
N TYR A 37 30.46 -12.29 4.55
CA TYR A 37 29.76 -11.46 5.53
C TYR A 37 29.63 -12.20 6.87
N GLY A 38 30.23 -11.65 7.92
CA GLY A 38 30.13 -12.19 9.29
C GLY A 38 30.58 -13.66 9.44
N ALA A 39 30.10 -14.32 10.49
CA ALA A 39 30.34 -15.76 10.66
C ALA A 39 29.42 -16.55 9.73
N CYS A 40 30.02 -17.33 8.83
CA CYS A 40 29.30 -18.24 7.95
C CYS A 40 29.63 -19.69 8.35
N ALA A 41 28.62 -20.49 8.66
CA ALA A 41 28.79 -21.88 9.07
C ALA A 41 29.58 -22.67 8.02
N GLY A 42 30.67 -23.32 8.45
CA GLY A 42 31.58 -24.07 7.55
C GLY A 42 32.69 -23.23 6.90
N TYR A 43 32.67 -21.90 6.98
CA TYR A 43 33.64 -21.00 6.31
C TYR A 43 34.66 -20.38 7.27
N GLY A 44 34.74 -20.83 8.53
CA GLY A 44 35.63 -20.24 9.53
C GLY A 44 37.11 -20.28 9.11
N SER A 45 37.55 -21.37 8.47
CA SER A 45 38.91 -21.50 7.95
C SER A 45 39.21 -20.59 6.74
N LEU A 46 38.18 -20.02 6.11
CA LEU A 46 38.27 -19.10 4.97
C LEU A 46 38.33 -17.63 5.40
N LEU A 47 38.06 -17.32 6.67
CA LEU A 47 38.16 -15.96 7.20
C LEU A 47 39.61 -15.47 7.21
N PRO A 48 39.85 -14.16 6.94
CA PRO A 48 41.18 -13.56 7.01
C PRO A 48 41.59 -13.22 8.47
N GLY A 49 41.17 -14.03 9.43
CA GLY A 49 41.32 -13.77 10.87
C GLY A 49 40.37 -14.61 11.73
N LYS A 50 40.31 -14.31 13.03
CA LYS A 50 39.41 -14.94 14.00
C LYS A 50 38.28 -13.99 14.37
N LEU A 51 37.04 -14.48 14.29
CA LEU A 51 35.83 -13.72 14.62
C LEU A 51 35.21 -14.29 15.91
N ALA A 52 35.04 -13.45 16.94
CA ALA A 52 34.28 -13.79 18.14
C ALA A 52 32.93 -13.07 18.10
N LEU A 53 31.84 -13.82 17.95
CA LEU A 53 30.50 -13.25 17.74
C LEU A 53 29.99 -12.47 18.94
N LEU A 54 29.42 -11.30 18.67
CA LEU A 54 28.67 -10.52 19.66
C LEU A 54 27.24 -11.04 19.79
N PRO A 55 26.63 -10.91 20.98
CA PRO A 55 25.24 -11.29 21.20
C PRO A 55 24.27 -10.45 20.37
N HIS A 56 23.01 -10.89 20.34
CA HIS A 56 21.88 -10.10 19.82
C HIS A 56 21.78 -8.74 20.51
N GLY A 57 21.39 -7.70 19.77
CA GLY A 57 21.24 -6.35 20.32
C GLY A 57 22.57 -5.61 20.55
N ALA A 58 23.65 -6.05 19.93
CA ALA A 58 24.95 -5.38 19.99
C ALA A 58 24.85 -3.90 19.56
N LYS A 59 25.65 -3.06 20.24
CA LYS A 59 25.66 -1.61 20.03
C LYS A 59 26.15 -1.26 18.62
N ARG A 60 25.49 -0.29 17.99
CA ARG A 60 25.96 0.28 16.71
C ARG A 60 27.20 1.15 16.92
N GLN A 61 28.10 1.12 15.94
CA GLN A 61 29.34 1.89 15.94
C GLN A 61 29.49 2.65 14.62
N GLY A 62 30.09 3.83 14.67
CA GLY A 62 30.63 4.44 13.46
C GLY A 62 31.75 3.57 12.89
N PHE A 63 32.13 3.85 11.65
CA PHE A 63 33.27 3.20 11.02
C PHE A 63 34.08 4.22 10.23
N SER A 64 35.38 3.97 10.14
CA SER A 64 36.36 4.81 9.46
C SER A 64 37.15 3.98 8.46
N ILE A 65 37.55 4.63 7.36
CA ILE A 65 38.25 3.99 6.26
C ILE A 65 39.74 4.26 6.44
N GLY A 66 40.52 3.20 6.65
CA GLY A 66 41.97 3.32 6.86
C GLY A 66 42.74 3.63 5.57
N LYS A 67 42.19 3.25 4.40
CA LYS A 67 42.82 3.43 3.08
C LYS A 67 41.87 4.11 2.08
N PRO A 68 41.55 5.41 2.23
CA PRO A 68 40.56 6.09 1.38
C PRO A 68 40.91 6.10 -0.11
N GLY A 69 42.20 6.02 -0.47
CA GLY A 69 42.66 5.94 -1.87
C GLY A 69 42.53 4.54 -2.50
N HIS A 70 42.08 3.53 -1.77
CA HIS A 70 41.84 2.20 -2.33
C HIS A 70 40.70 2.24 -3.36
N SER A 71 40.79 1.47 -4.46
CA SER A 71 39.81 1.48 -5.55
C SER A 71 38.38 1.11 -5.09
N LEU A 72 38.26 0.33 -4.01
CA LEU A 72 36.97 0.07 -3.34
C LEU A 72 36.27 1.33 -2.80
N PHE A 73 37.01 2.38 -2.43
CA PHE A 73 36.47 3.55 -1.74
C PHE A 73 36.63 4.86 -2.51
N ALA A 74 37.56 4.89 -3.47
CA ALA A 74 37.81 6.06 -4.29
C ALA A 74 36.53 6.54 -4.98
N GLY A 75 36.26 7.85 -4.84
CA GLY A 75 35.08 8.52 -5.39
C GLY A 75 33.76 8.26 -4.67
N ILE A 76 33.72 7.46 -3.60
CA ILE A 76 32.48 7.26 -2.82
C ILE A 76 32.13 8.53 -2.06
N ARG A 77 30.84 8.89 -2.11
CA ARG A 77 30.24 9.91 -1.25
C ARG A 77 29.51 9.23 -0.09
N TRP A 78 30.16 9.22 1.06
CA TRP A 78 29.63 8.57 2.27
C TRP A 78 28.53 9.41 2.93
N ARG A 79 27.48 8.74 3.42
CA ARG A 79 26.49 9.36 4.29
C ARG A 79 27.11 9.63 5.67
N LYS A 80 26.84 10.81 6.22
CA LYS A 80 27.31 11.19 7.56
C LYS A 80 26.48 10.52 8.66
N GLY A 81 27.13 10.18 9.77
CA GLY A 81 26.45 9.70 10.97
C GLY A 81 25.79 8.32 10.84
N ILE A 82 26.23 7.52 9.87
CA ILE A 82 25.82 6.11 9.76
C ILE A 82 26.58 5.30 10.80
N THR A 83 25.84 4.43 11.50
CA THR A 83 26.39 3.51 12.48
C THR A 83 25.92 2.10 12.18
N LEU A 84 26.80 1.11 12.29
CA LEU A 84 26.57 -0.29 11.92
C LEU A 84 26.72 -1.22 13.12
N VAL A 85 26.06 -2.38 13.06
CA VAL A 85 26.23 -3.42 14.08
C VAL A 85 27.36 -4.37 13.66
N PRO A 86 28.47 -4.45 14.42
CA PRO A 86 29.51 -5.44 14.17
C PRO A 86 28.97 -6.87 14.38
N PHE A 87 29.40 -7.83 13.57
CA PHE A 87 29.09 -9.24 13.85
C PHE A 87 29.80 -9.73 15.11
N GLY A 88 31.03 -9.26 15.33
CA GLY A 88 31.92 -9.73 16.37
C GLY A 88 33.16 -8.85 16.56
N THR A 89 33.93 -9.13 17.61
CA THR A 89 35.34 -8.69 17.64
C THR A 89 36.14 -9.51 16.64
N PHE A 90 37.12 -8.90 15.97
CA PHE A 90 37.86 -9.54 14.89
C PHE A 90 39.36 -9.35 15.04
N GLU A 91 40.10 -10.46 15.07
CA GLU A 91 41.56 -10.48 15.10
C GLU A 91 42.08 -10.85 13.71
N PRO A 92 42.64 -9.90 12.94
CA PRO A 92 43.10 -10.17 11.58
C PRO A 92 44.37 -11.02 11.58
N ASN A 93 44.52 -11.89 10.58
CA ASN A 93 45.78 -12.61 10.35
C ASN A 93 46.90 -11.63 10.02
N ALA A 94 48.16 -12.00 10.33
CA ALA A 94 49.33 -11.14 10.07
C ALA A 94 49.50 -10.72 8.60
N GLN A 95 49.02 -11.54 7.66
CA GLN A 95 49.07 -11.29 6.21
C GLN A 95 47.83 -10.54 5.68
N ALA A 96 46.84 -10.29 6.53
CA ALA A 96 45.61 -9.61 6.14
C ALA A 96 45.78 -8.09 6.17
N THR A 97 45.10 -7.42 5.25
CA THR A 97 45.05 -5.95 5.18
C THR A 97 43.71 -5.46 5.72
N VAL A 98 43.75 -4.69 6.81
CA VAL A 98 42.58 -3.97 7.31
C VAL A 98 42.32 -2.75 6.42
N LEU A 99 41.12 -2.66 5.87
CA LEU A 99 40.68 -1.60 4.96
C LEU A 99 39.82 -0.55 5.67
N ALA A 100 39.05 -0.97 6.67
CA ALA A 100 38.21 -0.11 7.50
C ALA A 100 38.08 -0.69 8.92
N SER A 101 37.85 0.17 9.91
CA SER A 101 37.68 -0.19 11.33
C SER A 101 36.48 0.53 11.93
N PHE A 102 35.84 -0.10 12.91
CA PHE A 102 34.84 0.55 13.76
C PHE A 102 35.49 1.52 14.75
N ASP A 103 34.68 2.38 15.37
CA ASP A 103 35.15 3.40 16.34
C ASP A 103 35.89 2.80 17.54
N ASP A 104 35.59 1.55 17.93
CA ASP A 104 36.29 0.83 19.00
C ASP A 104 37.62 0.18 18.56
N GLY A 105 38.03 0.37 17.30
CA GLY A 105 39.23 -0.19 16.71
C GLY A 105 39.05 -1.58 16.08
N THR A 106 37.91 -2.24 16.28
CA THR A 106 37.62 -3.54 15.67
C THR A 106 37.65 -3.43 14.14
N PRO A 107 38.33 -4.34 13.41
CA PRO A 107 38.30 -4.35 11.96
C PRO A 107 36.88 -4.55 11.41
N ALA A 108 36.48 -3.64 10.52
CA ALA A 108 35.17 -3.65 9.84
C ALA A 108 35.26 -4.31 8.45
N MET A 109 36.38 -4.11 7.74
CA MET A 109 36.63 -4.69 6.43
C MET A 109 38.07 -5.17 6.32
N VAL A 110 38.27 -6.42 5.90
CA VAL A 110 39.58 -7.06 5.87
C VAL A 110 39.76 -7.84 4.57
N ALA A 111 40.86 -7.60 3.86
CA ALA A 111 41.22 -8.30 2.64
C ALA A 111 42.46 -9.18 2.86
N MET A 112 42.52 -10.34 2.21
CA MET A 112 43.68 -11.24 2.27
C MET A 112 43.82 -12.00 0.95
N ALA A 113 45.04 -12.07 0.42
CA ALA A 113 45.34 -12.97 -0.68
C ALA A 113 45.35 -14.42 -0.19
N ARG A 114 44.85 -15.35 -1.00
CA ARG A 114 44.86 -16.77 -0.67
C ARG A 114 45.14 -17.60 -1.92
N GLY A 115 46.35 -18.16 -1.98
CA GLY A 115 46.87 -18.72 -3.23
C GLY A 115 46.91 -17.65 -4.31
N LYS A 116 46.30 -17.93 -5.47
CA LYS A 116 46.14 -16.96 -6.58
C LYS A 116 44.90 -16.09 -6.46
N GLY A 117 43.97 -16.42 -5.55
CA GLY A 117 42.72 -15.72 -5.37
C GLY A 117 42.73 -14.71 -4.23
N GLN A 118 41.56 -14.17 -3.93
CA GLN A 118 41.38 -13.11 -2.95
C GLN A 118 40.14 -13.33 -2.09
N VAL A 119 40.27 -13.03 -0.79
CA VAL A 119 39.16 -13.04 0.16
C VAL A 119 38.95 -11.62 0.69
N LEU A 120 37.70 -11.15 0.65
CA LEU A 120 37.25 -9.93 1.30
C LEU A 120 36.20 -10.27 2.36
N PHE A 121 36.45 -9.86 3.59
CA PHE A 121 35.57 -10.06 4.73
C PHE A 121 34.98 -8.74 5.21
N LEU A 122 33.66 -8.72 5.41
CA LEU A 122 32.91 -7.61 6.00
C LEU A 122 32.35 -8.05 7.37
N ASN A 123 32.73 -7.32 8.42
CA ASN A 123 32.27 -7.55 9.79
C ASN A 123 30.95 -6.82 10.11
N PHE A 124 30.13 -6.58 9.09
CA PHE A 124 28.76 -6.06 9.20
C PHE A 124 27.92 -6.66 8.07
N GLY A 125 26.58 -6.66 8.21
CA GLY A 125 25.70 -7.32 7.24
C GLY A 125 25.63 -6.62 5.88
N PRO A 126 25.17 -7.31 4.82
CA PRO A 126 25.01 -6.74 3.50
C PRO A 126 23.79 -5.79 3.38
N GLY A 127 23.65 -5.10 2.25
CA GLY A 127 22.47 -4.28 1.91
C GLY A 127 22.48 -2.88 2.53
N LYS A 128 23.64 -2.38 2.94
CA LYS A 128 23.73 -1.15 3.74
C LYS A 128 23.66 0.10 2.88
N SER A 129 22.86 1.06 3.34
CA SER A 129 22.74 2.39 2.73
C SER A 129 23.86 3.32 3.23
N LEU A 130 25.11 2.99 2.90
CA LEU A 130 26.29 3.72 3.39
C LEU A 130 26.63 4.96 2.58
N THR A 131 26.21 4.99 1.32
CA THR A 131 26.58 6.03 0.35
C THR A 131 25.37 6.87 -0.04
N ASP A 132 25.60 8.02 -0.66
CA ASP A 132 24.53 8.89 -1.18
C ASP A 132 23.94 8.44 -2.52
N ALA A 133 24.33 7.25 -3.01
CA ALA A 133 23.80 6.65 -4.22
C ALA A 133 22.26 6.58 -4.15
N GLN A 134 21.63 6.92 -5.28
CA GLN A 134 20.18 7.03 -5.38
C GLN A 134 19.56 5.80 -6.07
N GLU A 135 20.25 5.30 -7.09
CA GLU A 135 19.79 4.22 -7.97
C GLU A 135 20.39 2.86 -7.59
N LEU A 136 21.57 2.85 -6.98
CA LEU A 136 22.23 1.62 -6.51
C LEU A 136 21.69 1.19 -5.14
N TYR A 137 21.22 -0.07 -5.03
CA TYR A 137 20.70 -0.61 -3.78
C TYR A 137 21.77 -0.69 -2.67
N ASP A 138 22.97 -1.16 -3.03
CA ASP A 138 24.13 -1.37 -2.16
C ASP A 138 25.41 -1.16 -2.99
N GLU A 139 25.85 0.10 -3.09
CA GLU A 139 27.02 0.48 -3.89
C GLU A 139 28.29 -0.23 -3.40
N LEU A 140 28.46 -0.41 -2.08
CA LEU A 140 29.67 -1.01 -1.52
C LEU A 140 29.78 -2.49 -1.90
N ALA A 141 28.67 -3.24 -1.86
CA ALA A 141 28.68 -4.64 -2.31
C ALA A 141 28.97 -4.75 -3.81
N LEU A 142 28.40 -3.88 -4.65
CA LEU A 142 28.69 -3.87 -6.09
C LEU A 142 30.18 -3.57 -6.37
N ARG A 143 30.78 -2.63 -5.65
CA ARG A 143 32.21 -2.32 -5.75
C ARG A 143 33.07 -3.50 -5.30
N ALA A 144 32.70 -4.15 -4.21
CA ALA A 144 33.38 -5.34 -3.72
C ALA A 144 33.39 -6.45 -4.79
N LEU A 145 32.26 -6.68 -5.47
CA LEU A 145 32.16 -7.65 -6.55
C LEU A 145 33.06 -7.32 -7.73
N TYR A 146 33.01 -6.09 -8.24
CA TYR A 146 33.86 -5.68 -9.37
C TYR A 146 35.35 -5.75 -9.04
N TRP A 147 35.73 -5.33 -7.83
CA TRP A 147 37.12 -5.38 -7.40
C TRP A 147 37.62 -6.82 -7.26
N LEU A 148 36.84 -7.70 -6.62
CA LEU A 148 37.16 -9.12 -6.49
C LEU A 148 37.23 -9.84 -7.84
N ALA A 149 36.40 -9.43 -8.81
CA ALA A 149 36.42 -9.95 -10.18
C ALA A 149 37.61 -9.43 -11.03
N GLY A 150 38.49 -8.59 -10.47
CA GLY A 150 39.63 -8.03 -11.21
C GLY A 150 39.26 -6.87 -12.15
N HIS A 151 38.12 -6.21 -11.90
CA HIS A 151 37.62 -5.06 -12.68
C HIS A 151 37.52 -3.77 -11.84
N PRO A 152 38.62 -3.28 -11.23
CA PRO A 152 38.59 -2.11 -10.36
C PRO A 152 38.10 -0.84 -11.06
N ASP A 153 38.34 -0.69 -12.37
CA ASP A 153 37.85 0.45 -13.16
C ASP A 153 36.31 0.48 -13.25
N SER A 154 35.67 -0.69 -13.28
CA SER A 154 34.20 -0.78 -13.24
C SER A 154 33.66 -0.32 -11.88
N ALA A 155 34.36 -0.62 -10.79
CA ALA A 155 34.00 -0.11 -9.46
C ALA A 155 34.13 1.43 -9.38
N LEU A 156 35.15 2.02 -10.03
CA LEU A 156 35.36 3.47 -10.10
C LEU A 156 34.30 4.18 -10.96
N ALA A 157 33.68 3.48 -11.93
CA ALA A 157 32.64 4.03 -12.79
C ALA A 157 31.25 4.11 -12.11
N LEU A 158 31.00 3.37 -11.02
CA LEU A 158 29.67 3.29 -10.39
C LEU A 158 29.06 4.63 -9.96
N PRO A 159 29.80 5.60 -9.37
CA PRO A 159 29.25 6.92 -9.06
C PRO A 159 28.77 7.67 -10.29
N GLU A 160 29.47 7.52 -11.42
CA GLU A 160 29.06 8.16 -12.67
C GLU A 160 27.82 7.50 -13.26
N ILE A 161 27.74 6.17 -13.17
CA ILE A 161 26.54 5.42 -13.56
C ILE A 161 25.34 5.85 -12.70
N ASP A 162 25.50 5.93 -11.38
CA ASP A 162 24.43 6.39 -10.47
C ASP A 162 24.01 7.83 -10.78
N ARG A 163 24.95 8.75 -11.01
CA ARG A 163 24.66 10.13 -11.43
C ARG A 163 23.89 10.18 -12.74
N ARG A 164 24.35 9.46 -13.77
CA ARG A 164 23.69 9.41 -15.08
C ARG A 164 22.26 8.89 -14.97
N LEU A 165 22.05 7.77 -14.28
CA LEU A 165 20.72 7.19 -14.08
C LEU A 165 19.82 8.13 -13.26
N THR A 166 20.36 8.78 -12.23
CA THR A 166 19.63 9.79 -11.43
C THR A 166 19.21 10.98 -12.29
N ASP A 167 20.10 11.48 -13.15
CA ASP A 167 19.82 12.60 -14.04
C ASP A 167 18.81 12.23 -15.13
N GLU A 168 18.90 11.02 -15.70
CA GLU A 168 17.90 10.46 -16.62
C GLU A 168 16.51 10.42 -15.95
N ARG A 169 16.42 9.86 -14.74
CA ARG A 169 15.18 9.82 -13.95
C ARG A 169 14.64 11.22 -13.65
N ARG A 170 15.50 12.14 -13.22
CA ARG A 170 15.11 13.51 -12.86
C ARG A 170 14.67 14.31 -14.09
N ASN A 171 15.31 14.12 -15.24
CA ASN A 171 14.92 14.77 -16.49
C ASN A 171 13.59 14.26 -17.00
N ARG A 172 13.36 12.95 -16.90
CA ARG A 172 12.06 12.33 -17.17
C ARG A 172 10.96 12.90 -16.27
N GLU A 173 11.18 12.92 -14.96
CA GLU A 173 10.25 13.50 -13.99
C GLU A 173 9.95 14.97 -14.32
N LYS A 174 10.97 15.80 -14.56
CA LYS A 174 10.77 17.21 -14.94
C LYS A 174 9.94 17.37 -16.22
N SER A 175 10.15 16.49 -17.21
CA SER A 175 9.39 16.51 -18.47
C SER A 175 7.91 16.24 -18.22
N ILE A 176 7.60 15.15 -17.48
CA ILE A 176 6.23 14.78 -17.12
C ILE A 176 5.56 15.87 -16.28
N VAL A 177 6.28 16.41 -15.28
CA VAL A 177 5.78 17.48 -14.42
C VAL A 177 5.43 18.72 -15.23
N ARG A 178 6.34 19.21 -16.08
CA ARG A 178 6.07 20.39 -16.93
C ARG A 178 4.89 20.15 -17.87
N GLY A 179 4.84 18.99 -18.53
CA GLY A 179 3.76 18.65 -19.45
C GLY A 179 2.39 18.58 -18.76
N THR A 180 2.33 17.98 -17.57
CA THR A 180 1.10 17.85 -16.78
C THR A 180 0.62 19.21 -16.27
N LEU A 181 1.53 20.03 -15.74
CA LEU A 181 1.18 21.36 -15.25
C LEU A 181 0.74 22.30 -16.38
N ALA A 182 1.39 22.24 -17.54
CA ALA A 182 0.99 23.01 -18.72
C ALA A 182 -0.43 22.64 -19.17
N ALA A 183 -0.74 21.34 -19.26
CA ALA A 183 -2.08 20.86 -19.61
C ALA A 183 -3.14 21.28 -18.58
N ALA A 184 -2.78 21.32 -17.29
CA ALA A 184 -3.65 21.78 -16.21
C ALA A 184 -3.73 23.31 -16.05
N GLY A 185 -3.00 24.10 -16.86
CA GLY A 185 -2.96 25.57 -16.75
C GLY A 185 -2.21 26.13 -15.53
N ILE A 186 -1.34 25.33 -14.91
CA ILE A 186 -0.57 25.70 -13.72
C ILE A 186 0.80 26.26 -14.13
N ARG A 187 1.07 27.53 -13.80
CA ARG A 187 2.26 28.26 -14.30
C ARG A 187 3.56 27.92 -13.58
N SER A 188 3.50 27.60 -12.29
CA SER A 188 4.71 27.35 -11.48
C SER A 188 4.90 25.86 -11.21
N SER A 189 6.11 25.36 -11.51
CA SER A 189 6.54 24.00 -11.19
C SER A 189 7.22 23.85 -9.83
N ALA A 190 7.32 24.94 -9.05
CA ALA A 190 7.98 24.91 -7.75
C ALA A 190 7.29 23.93 -6.79
N GLY A 191 8.07 22.98 -6.24
CA GLY A 191 7.58 21.96 -5.29
C GLY A 191 6.74 20.85 -5.91
N TRP A 192 6.49 20.84 -7.22
CA TRP A 192 5.78 19.76 -7.88
C TRP A 192 6.70 18.58 -8.21
N ARG A 193 6.18 17.37 -8.00
CA ARG A 193 6.88 16.10 -8.23
C ARG A 193 6.01 15.10 -8.98
N LEU A 194 6.65 14.10 -9.58
CA LEU A 194 5.97 12.96 -10.19
C LEU A 194 5.24 12.14 -9.11
N GLY A 195 3.94 11.92 -9.29
CA GLY A 195 3.11 11.03 -8.49
C GLY A 195 3.01 9.64 -9.11
N MET A 196 1.79 9.14 -9.30
CA MET A 196 1.54 7.88 -10.01
C MET A 196 1.62 8.09 -11.53
N SER A 197 2.32 7.19 -12.23
CA SER A 197 2.48 7.22 -13.69
C SER A 197 2.77 5.80 -14.19
N GLU A 198 3.71 5.62 -15.11
CA GLU A 198 3.96 4.34 -15.79
C GLU A 198 4.63 3.25 -14.94
N ASP A 199 5.38 3.60 -13.88
CA ASP A 199 6.02 2.61 -12.99
C ASP A 199 5.03 1.93 -12.02
N ASN A 200 3.73 2.22 -12.17
CA ASN A 200 2.65 1.60 -11.44
C ASN A 200 1.87 0.70 -12.40
N VAL A 201 1.64 -0.56 -12.03
CA VAL A 201 0.83 -1.50 -12.81
C VAL A 201 -0.65 -1.46 -12.43
N GLY A 202 -0.99 -0.80 -11.31
CA GLY A 202 -2.33 -0.79 -10.76
C GLY A 202 -2.83 -2.22 -10.57
N ARG A 203 -4.02 -2.51 -11.12
CA ARG A 203 -4.63 -3.83 -11.09
C ARG A 203 -4.29 -4.79 -12.22
N PHE A 204 -3.77 -4.27 -13.33
CA PHE A 204 -3.63 -5.00 -14.58
C PHE A 204 -2.46 -6.00 -14.61
N GLY A 205 -1.73 -6.13 -13.49
CA GLY A 205 -0.64 -7.08 -13.29
C GLY A 205 -1.14 -8.49 -12.96
N TRP A 206 -0.38 -9.51 -13.36
CA TRP A 206 -0.63 -10.94 -13.08
C TRP A 206 -1.90 -11.60 -13.66
N ALA A 207 -3.02 -10.93 -13.79
CA ALA A 207 -4.26 -11.55 -14.26
C ALA A 207 -4.44 -11.44 -15.79
N ILE A 208 -5.34 -12.25 -16.36
CA ILE A 208 -5.90 -12.04 -17.70
C ILE A 208 -7.31 -11.46 -17.59
N ASP A 209 -8.05 -11.87 -16.55
CA ASP A 209 -9.31 -11.28 -16.15
C ASP A 209 -9.08 -9.95 -15.43
N GLU A 210 -9.90 -8.94 -15.77
CA GLU A 210 -9.73 -7.57 -15.29
C GLU A 210 -11.08 -6.97 -14.87
N GLY A 211 -11.14 -6.46 -13.64
CA GLY A 211 -12.31 -5.72 -13.18
C GLY A 211 -12.21 -4.25 -13.58
N LEU A 212 -13.13 -3.77 -14.43
CA LEU A 212 -13.18 -2.39 -14.92
C LEU A 212 -14.17 -1.54 -14.09
N LEU A 213 -14.32 -0.26 -14.45
CA LEU A 213 -15.23 0.68 -13.77
C LEU A 213 -16.69 0.22 -13.72
N VAL A 214 -17.16 -0.39 -14.80
CA VAL A 214 -18.57 -0.79 -14.98
C VAL A 214 -18.68 -2.29 -15.16
N GLY A 215 -17.98 -2.83 -16.17
CA GLY A 215 -17.96 -4.25 -16.47
C GLY A 215 -16.71 -4.97 -15.98
N ASN A 216 -16.57 -6.22 -16.39
CA ASN A 216 -15.37 -7.05 -16.22
C ASN A 216 -14.99 -7.67 -17.56
N VAL A 217 -13.70 -7.87 -17.79
CA VAL A 217 -13.19 -8.75 -18.84
C VAL A 217 -12.82 -10.07 -18.19
N ASN A 218 -13.43 -11.18 -18.59
CA ASN A 218 -13.10 -12.49 -18.01
C ASN A 218 -11.93 -13.17 -18.74
N ARG A 219 -11.51 -14.33 -18.25
CA ARG A 219 -10.40 -15.13 -18.85
C ARG A 219 -10.66 -15.61 -20.29
N HIS A 220 -11.91 -15.57 -20.75
CA HIS A 220 -12.32 -15.89 -22.12
C HIS A 220 -12.39 -14.61 -22.98
N LEU A 221 -11.85 -13.49 -22.49
CA LEU A 221 -11.84 -12.17 -23.13
C LEU A 221 -13.23 -11.59 -23.38
N GLN A 222 -14.25 -12.07 -22.65
CA GLN A 222 -15.61 -11.56 -22.77
C GLN A 222 -15.79 -10.33 -21.88
N LEU A 223 -16.40 -9.28 -22.44
CA LEU A 223 -16.88 -8.13 -21.68
C LEU A 223 -18.20 -8.51 -21.00
N THR A 224 -18.30 -8.29 -19.69
CA THR A 224 -19.47 -8.66 -18.87
C THR A 224 -19.93 -7.50 -18.00
N CYS A 225 -21.25 -7.34 -17.84
CA CYS A 225 -21.86 -6.41 -16.88
C CYS A 225 -23.26 -6.94 -16.50
N GLY A 226 -23.43 -7.35 -15.24
CA GLY A 226 -24.63 -8.07 -14.82
C GLY A 226 -24.86 -9.32 -15.66
N ASP A 227 -26.06 -9.43 -16.23
CA ASP A 227 -26.46 -10.56 -17.08
C ASP A 227 -25.97 -10.40 -18.53
N THR A 228 -25.51 -9.21 -18.94
CA THR A 228 -25.00 -8.99 -20.29
C THR A 228 -23.55 -9.46 -20.42
N SER A 229 -23.27 -10.30 -21.42
CA SER A 229 -21.92 -10.64 -21.84
C SER A 229 -21.75 -10.54 -23.36
N LEU A 230 -20.58 -10.08 -23.79
CA LEU A 230 -20.15 -9.97 -25.18
C LEU A 230 -18.88 -10.79 -25.37
N GLY A 231 -18.94 -11.78 -26.23
CA GLY A 231 -17.80 -12.57 -26.71
C GLY A 231 -17.50 -12.35 -28.19
N PHE A 232 -16.39 -12.93 -28.64
CA PHE A 232 -15.91 -12.81 -30.01
C PHE A 232 -15.51 -14.19 -30.52
N ALA A 233 -15.86 -14.45 -31.78
CA ALA A 233 -15.39 -15.61 -32.52
C ALA A 233 -15.01 -15.18 -33.94
N PHE A 234 -14.06 -15.87 -34.52
CA PHE A 234 -13.74 -15.75 -35.93
C PHE A 234 -14.25 -16.99 -36.66
N PRO A 235 -14.75 -16.87 -37.91
CA PRO A 235 -15.18 -18.03 -38.66
C PRO A 235 -13.99 -18.94 -39.00
N SER A 236 -13.77 -19.94 -38.15
CA SER A 236 -13.00 -21.14 -38.48
C SER A 236 -13.97 -22.31 -38.74
N LYS A 237 -13.53 -23.32 -39.50
CA LYS A 237 -14.27 -24.55 -39.90
C LYS A 237 -15.23 -25.12 -38.82
N PRO A 238 -16.29 -25.89 -39.19
CA PRO A 238 -17.59 -25.88 -38.52
C PRO A 238 -17.50 -25.99 -37.00
N ALA A 239 -18.28 -25.13 -36.33
CA ALA A 239 -18.37 -24.94 -34.89
C ALA A 239 -18.21 -26.26 -34.11
N SER A 240 -17.01 -26.49 -33.58
CA SER A 240 -16.89 -27.36 -32.42
C SER A 240 -17.57 -26.65 -31.23
N LYS A 241 -17.97 -27.43 -30.22
CA LYS A 241 -18.55 -26.90 -28.98
C LYS A 241 -17.60 -25.98 -28.18
N ASP A 242 -16.39 -25.76 -28.68
CA ASP A 242 -15.26 -25.08 -28.03
C ASP A 242 -14.81 -23.78 -28.75
N SER A 243 -15.67 -23.16 -29.58
CA SER A 243 -15.34 -21.87 -30.25
C SER A 243 -15.06 -20.75 -29.24
N GLY A 244 -13.98 -19.97 -29.43
CA GLY A 244 -13.53 -18.93 -28.49
C GLY A 244 -12.35 -19.33 -27.59
N GLU A 245 -11.59 -20.37 -27.96
CA GLU A 245 -10.37 -20.74 -27.24
C GLU A 245 -9.27 -19.69 -27.47
N VAL A 246 -8.78 -19.11 -26.36
CA VAL A 246 -7.66 -18.16 -26.38
C VAL A 246 -6.37 -18.97 -26.52
N GLY A 247 -5.77 -18.97 -27.71
CA GLY A 247 -4.56 -19.73 -28.01
C GLY A 247 -3.29 -19.10 -27.44
N ALA A 248 -3.00 -17.85 -27.84
CA ALA A 248 -1.85 -17.08 -27.37
C ALA A 248 -2.32 -15.74 -26.78
N TYR A 249 -1.63 -15.25 -25.74
CA TYR A 249 -1.94 -13.98 -25.09
C TYR A 249 -0.63 -13.27 -24.70
N ALA A 250 -0.44 -12.03 -25.17
CA ALA A 250 0.71 -11.19 -24.87
C ALA A 250 0.25 -9.79 -24.43
N VAL A 251 1.05 -9.14 -23.57
CA VAL A 251 0.76 -7.78 -23.05
C VAL A 251 1.89 -6.85 -23.49
N PRO A 252 1.82 -6.25 -24.70
CA PRO A 252 2.89 -5.37 -25.20
C PRO A 252 2.98 -4.01 -24.49
N ALA A 253 1.92 -3.57 -23.80
CA ALA A 253 1.92 -2.31 -23.07
C ALA A 253 1.00 -2.37 -21.84
N LEU A 254 1.51 -1.83 -20.73
CA LEU A 254 0.84 -1.81 -19.44
C LEU A 254 1.12 -0.48 -18.72
N ASN A 255 0.11 0.06 -18.05
CA ASN A 255 0.25 1.09 -17.02
C ASN A 255 -0.91 0.98 -16.02
N TRP A 256 -0.88 1.78 -14.95
CA TRP A 256 -1.87 1.74 -13.86
C TRP A 256 -3.33 2.01 -14.22
N VAL A 257 -3.61 2.50 -15.43
CA VAL A 257 -4.98 2.79 -15.90
C VAL A 257 -5.35 2.06 -17.19
N CYS A 258 -4.41 1.36 -17.85
CA CYS A 258 -4.66 0.70 -19.12
C CYS A 258 -3.77 -0.53 -19.36
N LYS A 259 -4.37 -1.58 -19.93
CA LYS A 259 -3.70 -2.78 -20.44
C LYS A 259 -3.98 -2.95 -21.93
N THR A 260 -2.93 -3.11 -22.73
CA THR A 260 -3.04 -3.54 -24.12
C THR A 260 -2.66 -5.01 -24.21
N ALA A 261 -3.57 -5.84 -24.71
CA ALA A 261 -3.37 -7.26 -24.91
C ALA A 261 -3.47 -7.60 -26.40
N GLN A 262 -2.62 -8.51 -26.85
CA GLN A 262 -2.70 -9.16 -28.16
C GLN A 262 -3.03 -10.62 -27.93
N ALA A 263 -4.17 -11.07 -28.45
CA ALA A 263 -4.66 -12.43 -28.29
C ALA A 263 -4.84 -13.11 -29.65
N THR A 264 -4.66 -14.43 -29.67
CA THR A 264 -5.09 -15.28 -30.78
C THR A 264 -6.37 -15.99 -30.37
N VAL A 265 -7.46 -15.72 -31.07
CA VAL A 265 -8.79 -16.34 -30.87
C VAL A 265 -9.17 -17.05 -32.16
N ASP A 266 -9.51 -18.34 -32.09
CA ASP A 266 -9.83 -19.17 -33.26
C ASP A 266 -8.75 -19.11 -34.37
N GLY A 267 -7.48 -18.96 -33.98
CA GLY A 267 -6.33 -18.84 -34.88
C GLY A 267 -6.08 -17.43 -35.44
N GLN A 268 -6.97 -16.47 -35.19
CA GLN A 268 -6.87 -15.10 -35.69
C GLN A 268 -6.46 -14.09 -34.62
N ARG A 269 -5.81 -12.99 -35.06
CA ARG A 269 -5.27 -11.98 -34.16
C ARG A 269 -6.33 -10.94 -33.79
N LEU A 270 -6.41 -10.66 -32.49
CA LEU A 270 -7.23 -9.61 -31.90
C LEU A 270 -6.38 -8.77 -30.94
N THR A 271 -6.36 -7.45 -31.11
CA THR A 271 -5.81 -6.53 -30.11
C THR A 271 -6.95 -5.97 -29.27
N MET A 272 -6.81 -6.04 -27.94
CA MET A 272 -7.78 -5.55 -26.98
C MET A 272 -7.12 -4.54 -26.04
N ARG A 273 -7.73 -3.37 -25.86
CA ARG A 273 -7.29 -2.36 -24.88
C ARG A 273 -8.37 -2.15 -23.82
N GLN A 274 -7.97 -2.24 -22.57
CA GLN A 274 -8.83 -2.19 -21.40
C GLN A 274 -8.39 -1.01 -20.55
N SER A 275 -9.31 -0.11 -20.17
CA SER A 275 -8.96 1.08 -19.39
C SER A 275 -9.91 1.35 -18.23
N MET A 276 -9.34 1.77 -17.09
CA MET A 276 -10.07 2.27 -15.93
C MET A 276 -10.66 3.68 -16.12
N LEU A 277 -10.41 4.33 -17.27
CA LEU A 277 -10.80 5.73 -17.51
C LEU A 277 -12.05 5.86 -18.38
N THR A 278 -12.72 4.76 -18.72
CA THR A 278 -13.82 4.73 -19.67
C THR A 278 -14.72 3.51 -19.43
N PRO A 279 -16.03 3.55 -19.76
CA PRO A 279 -16.90 2.39 -19.69
C PRO A 279 -16.76 1.43 -20.89
N PHE A 280 -15.72 1.59 -21.72
CA PHE A 280 -15.52 0.87 -22.97
C PHE A 280 -14.28 -0.03 -22.95
N VAL A 281 -14.33 -1.07 -23.77
CA VAL A 281 -13.18 -1.86 -24.22
C VAL A 281 -12.99 -1.61 -25.71
N HIS A 282 -11.75 -1.45 -26.14
CA HIS A 282 -11.36 -1.21 -27.53
C HIS A 282 -10.84 -2.50 -28.16
N TYR A 283 -11.28 -2.79 -29.37
CA TYR A 283 -10.91 -3.98 -30.15
C TYR A 283 -10.39 -3.57 -31.53
N GLU A 284 -9.44 -4.34 -32.04
CA GLU A 284 -8.80 -4.10 -33.35
C GLU A 284 -8.44 -5.44 -33.98
N THR A 285 -8.84 -5.65 -35.23
CA THR A 285 -8.58 -6.88 -35.99
C THR A 285 -8.46 -6.62 -37.49
N GLU A 286 -7.63 -7.42 -38.14
CA GLU A 286 -7.40 -7.43 -39.58
C GLU A 286 -8.33 -8.40 -40.32
N GLU A 287 -9.26 -9.05 -39.62
CA GLU A 287 -10.15 -10.02 -40.24
C GLU A 287 -11.34 -9.33 -40.95
N PRO A 288 -11.76 -9.82 -42.14
CA PRO A 288 -12.91 -9.30 -42.88
C PRO A 288 -14.24 -9.61 -42.20
N VAL A 289 -14.28 -10.63 -41.33
CA VAL A 289 -15.50 -11.10 -40.66
C VAL A 289 -15.24 -11.36 -39.19
N VAL A 290 -16.07 -10.77 -38.34
CA VAL A 290 -16.05 -10.99 -36.87
C VAL A 290 -17.45 -11.38 -36.42
N ARG A 291 -17.55 -12.42 -35.58
CA ARG A 291 -18.82 -12.84 -34.97
C ARG A 291 -18.86 -12.41 -33.52
N LEU A 292 -19.79 -11.52 -33.19
CA LEU A 292 -20.05 -11.08 -31.82
C LEU A 292 -21.08 -12.01 -31.18
N THR A 293 -20.73 -12.67 -30.09
CA THR A 293 -21.62 -13.60 -29.36
C THR A 293 -22.14 -12.96 -28.09
N PHE A 294 -23.34 -13.35 -27.66
CA PHE A 294 -23.97 -12.81 -26.47
C PHE A 294 -24.33 -13.92 -25.49
N GLY A 295 -24.12 -13.70 -24.19
CA GLY A 295 -24.58 -14.65 -23.15
C GLY A 295 -26.10 -14.64 -22.99
N HIS A 296 -26.71 -13.47 -23.19
CA HIS A 296 -28.16 -13.29 -23.29
C HIS A 296 -28.46 -12.61 -24.62
N ALA A 297 -29.33 -13.23 -25.42
CA ALA A 297 -29.62 -12.81 -26.79
C ALA A 297 -30.27 -11.41 -26.83
N PRO A 298 -29.66 -10.40 -27.47
CA PRO A 298 -30.30 -9.11 -27.64
C PRO A 298 -31.53 -9.26 -28.54
N THR A 299 -32.61 -8.58 -28.18
CA THR A 299 -33.86 -8.63 -28.94
C THR A 299 -33.98 -7.48 -29.93
N HIS A 300 -33.28 -6.36 -29.66
CA HIS A 300 -33.41 -5.13 -30.41
C HIS A 300 -32.07 -4.41 -30.54
N ALA A 301 -31.97 -3.58 -31.57
CA ALA A 301 -30.87 -2.65 -31.77
C ALA A 301 -31.35 -1.28 -32.26
N SER A 302 -30.56 -0.24 -32.03
CA SER A 302 -30.88 1.13 -32.42
C SER A 302 -29.66 1.88 -32.93
N PHE A 303 -29.86 2.71 -33.96
CA PHE A 303 -28.83 3.55 -34.57
C PHE A 303 -29.44 4.84 -35.18
N PRO A 304 -28.63 5.90 -35.41
CA PRO A 304 -29.14 7.18 -35.87
C PRO A 304 -29.21 7.27 -37.41
N THR A 305 -30.32 7.76 -37.94
CA THR A 305 -30.53 8.03 -39.38
C THR A 305 -30.86 9.50 -39.62
N LYS A 306 -30.98 9.91 -40.89
CA LYS A 306 -31.46 11.26 -41.24
C LYS A 306 -32.85 11.57 -40.67
N GLY A 307 -33.70 10.55 -40.47
CA GLY A 307 -35.04 10.68 -39.89
C GLY A 307 -35.08 10.64 -38.36
N GLY A 308 -33.93 10.57 -37.69
CA GLY A 308 -33.81 10.38 -36.25
C GLY A 308 -33.30 8.98 -35.88
N VAL A 309 -33.36 8.67 -34.58
CA VAL A 309 -32.89 7.39 -34.05
C VAL A 309 -33.98 6.33 -34.22
N VAL A 310 -33.64 5.23 -34.89
CA VAL A 310 -34.58 4.14 -35.19
C VAL A 310 -34.27 2.92 -34.34
N ALA A 311 -35.27 2.09 -34.05
CA ALA A 311 -35.08 0.76 -33.46
C ALA A 311 -35.42 -0.34 -34.49
N ARG A 312 -34.78 -1.50 -34.35
CA ARG A 312 -34.98 -2.70 -35.16
C ARG A 312 -35.06 -3.91 -34.24
N ALA A 313 -36.04 -4.78 -34.46
CA ALA A 313 -36.04 -6.11 -33.86
C ALA A 313 -34.95 -6.97 -34.51
N LEU A 314 -34.26 -7.78 -33.72
CA LEU A 314 -33.19 -8.69 -34.17
C LEU A 314 -33.72 -10.11 -34.37
N ASP A 315 -34.86 -10.23 -35.05
CA ASP A 315 -35.64 -11.46 -35.22
C ASP A 315 -35.43 -12.14 -36.60
N HIS A 316 -34.68 -11.51 -37.50
CA HIS A 316 -34.34 -12.06 -38.81
C HIS A 316 -32.96 -11.59 -39.30
N PRO A 317 -32.31 -12.32 -40.24
CA PRO A 317 -30.90 -12.09 -40.54
C PRO A 317 -30.54 -10.73 -41.16
N ASN A 318 -31.50 -10.11 -41.86
CA ASN A 318 -31.30 -8.83 -42.56
C ASN A 318 -31.77 -7.61 -41.76
N ALA A 319 -32.07 -7.76 -40.46
CA ALA A 319 -32.64 -6.72 -39.60
C ALA A 319 -31.84 -5.41 -39.55
N LEU A 320 -30.52 -5.47 -39.80
CA LEU A 320 -29.60 -4.33 -39.77
C LEU A 320 -28.95 -4.02 -41.13
N SER A 321 -29.51 -4.56 -42.22
CA SER A 321 -28.96 -4.41 -43.58
C SER A 321 -28.91 -2.95 -44.09
N ASP A 322 -29.73 -2.05 -43.54
CA ASP A 322 -29.76 -0.63 -43.89
C ASP A 322 -28.75 0.22 -43.12
N PHE A 323 -28.08 -0.30 -42.09
CA PHE A 323 -27.15 0.46 -41.25
C PHE A 323 -26.05 1.13 -42.08
N ALA A 324 -25.29 0.35 -42.87
CA ALA A 324 -24.15 0.86 -43.64
C ALA A 324 -24.52 2.06 -44.54
N ARG A 325 -25.73 2.02 -45.13
CA ARG A 325 -26.24 3.02 -46.05
C ARG A 325 -26.89 4.23 -45.37
N THR A 326 -27.60 4.01 -44.27
CA THR A 326 -28.49 5.04 -43.68
C THR A 326 -27.97 5.64 -42.38
N ALA A 327 -27.05 4.97 -41.69
CA ALA A 327 -26.50 5.46 -40.43
C ALA A 327 -25.75 6.78 -40.63
N THR A 328 -26.06 7.73 -39.76
CA THR A 328 -25.47 9.08 -39.72
C THR A 328 -24.36 9.21 -38.68
N ALA A 329 -24.16 8.20 -37.84
CA ALA A 329 -23.01 8.06 -36.95
C ALA A 329 -22.70 6.57 -36.73
N GLY A 330 -21.46 6.27 -36.36
CA GLY A 330 -20.91 4.91 -36.25
C GLY A 330 -21.25 4.17 -34.96
N TRP A 331 -22.49 4.24 -34.47
CA TRP A 331 -22.86 3.53 -33.25
C TRP A 331 -24.14 2.71 -33.38
N LEU A 332 -24.17 1.58 -32.65
CA LEU A 332 -25.30 0.67 -32.52
C LEU A 332 -25.52 0.35 -31.03
N LEU A 333 -26.69 0.69 -30.51
CA LEU A 333 -27.09 0.32 -29.14
C LEU A 333 -27.91 -0.97 -29.21
N VAL A 334 -27.52 -2.02 -28.51
CA VAL A 334 -28.21 -3.32 -28.48
C VAL A 334 -28.72 -3.63 -27.07
N TRP A 335 -29.88 -4.28 -26.95
CA TRP A 335 -30.47 -4.63 -25.65
C TRP A 335 -31.45 -5.81 -25.73
N GLU A 336 -31.66 -6.43 -24.58
CA GLU A 336 -32.80 -7.33 -24.32
C GLU A 336 -33.99 -6.50 -23.82
N ALA A 337 -35.17 -6.70 -24.42
CA ALA A 337 -36.38 -5.98 -24.04
C ALA A 337 -36.76 -6.23 -22.58
N GLY A 338 -37.31 -5.22 -21.92
CA GLY A 338 -37.52 -5.24 -20.48
C GLY A 338 -36.31 -4.68 -19.73
N VAL A 339 -35.96 -5.26 -18.58
CA VAL A 339 -34.95 -4.71 -17.66
C VAL A 339 -33.59 -5.37 -17.88
N SER A 340 -32.68 -4.70 -18.57
CA SER A 340 -31.35 -5.24 -18.96
C SER A 340 -30.22 -4.21 -18.84
N HIS A 341 -29.00 -4.57 -19.22
CA HIS A 341 -27.85 -3.65 -19.34
C HIS A 341 -27.55 -3.36 -20.82
N PRO A 342 -28.08 -2.27 -21.42
CA PRO A 342 -27.84 -1.97 -22.82
C PRO A 342 -26.35 -1.85 -23.16
N LEU A 343 -25.95 -2.43 -24.28
CA LEU A 343 -24.58 -2.46 -24.77
C LEU A 343 -24.44 -1.55 -26.00
N LEU A 344 -23.45 -0.66 -25.97
CA LEU A 344 -23.14 0.24 -27.08
C LEU A 344 -21.93 -0.28 -27.84
N LEU A 345 -22.12 -0.51 -29.14
CA LEU A 345 -21.06 -0.78 -30.10
C LEU A 345 -20.74 0.48 -30.89
N VAL A 346 -19.45 0.79 -31.05
CA VAL A 346 -18.93 1.94 -31.79
C VAL A 346 -17.96 1.44 -32.86
N PHE A 347 -18.05 1.97 -34.07
CA PHE A 347 -17.32 1.48 -35.23
C PHE A 347 -16.50 2.60 -35.89
N GLU A 348 -15.28 2.28 -36.28
CA GLU A 348 -14.46 3.14 -37.13
C GLU A 348 -15.00 3.18 -38.57
N LYS A 349 -15.44 2.03 -39.10
CA LYS A 349 -15.83 1.87 -40.51
C LYS A 349 -17.32 1.61 -40.68
N ARG A 350 -17.82 1.83 -41.91
CA ARG A 350 -19.16 1.38 -42.32
C ARG A 350 -19.15 -0.12 -42.57
N LEU A 351 -19.71 -0.89 -41.64
CA LEU A 351 -19.75 -2.34 -41.69
C LEU A 351 -21.09 -2.88 -42.19
N GLY A 352 -21.05 -4.03 -42.87
CA GLY A 352 -22.22 -4.86 -43.11
C GLY A 352 -22.56 -5.68 -41.87
N PHE A 353 -23.85 -5.86 -41.60
CA PHE A 353 -24.35 -6.62 -40.45
C PHE A 353 -25.24 -7.77 -40.91
N PHE A 354 -25.07 -8.92 -40.28
CA PHE A 354 -25.94 -10.08 -40.39
C PHE A 354 -26.26 -10.60 -39.01
N VAL A 355 -27.54 -10.86 -38.73
CA VAL A 355 -28.00 -11.39 -37.44
C VAL A 355 -28.14 -12.91 -37.55
N GLU A 356 -27.46 -13.66 -36.69
CA GLU A 356 -27.71 -15.09 -36.56
C GLU A 356 -28.85 -15.32 -35.59
N VAL A 357 -29.95 -15.90 -36.06
CA VAL A 357 -31.16 -16.16 -35.27
C VAL A 357 -31.31 -17.65 -35.06
N ALA A 358 -31.54 -18.08 -33.83
CA ALA A 358 -31.94 -19.44 -33.47
C ALA A 358 -33.10 -19.39 -32.47
N ASP A 359 -34.11 -20.23 -32.67
CA ASP A 359 -35.32 -20.29 -31.81
C ASP A 359 -35.98 -18.93 -31.55
N GLY A 360 -35.94 -18.03 -32.55
CA GLY A 360 -36.52 -16.68 -32.46
C GLY A 360 -35.68 -15.66 -31.69
N ALA A 361 -34.45 -15.98 -31.30
CA ALA A 361 -33.53 -15.10 -30.56
C ALA A 361 -32.23 -14.84 -31.34
N ALA A 362 -31.69 -13.62 -31.21
CA ALA A 362 -30.41 -13.26 -31.83
C ALA A 362 -29.23 -13.88 -31.07
N MET A 363 -28.63 -14.92 -31.63
CA MET A 363 -27.51 -15.62 -31.03
C MET A 363 -26.17 -14.90 -31.24
N ALA A 364 -26.03 -14.21 -32.37
CA ALA A 364 -24.82 -13.47 -32.70
C ALA A 364 -25.07 -12.34 -33.69
N LEU A 365 -24.17 -11.35 -33.68
CA LEU A 365 -24.09 -10.28 -34.65
C LEU A 365 -22.80 -10.43 -35.46
N VAL A 366 -22.92 -10.70 -36.77
CA VAL A 366 -21.78 -10.88 -37.67
C VAL A 366 -21.45 -9.56 -38.36
N LEU A 367 -20.26 -9.05 -38.08
CA LEU A 367 -19.68 -7.87 -38.71
C LEU A 367 -18.94 -8.27 -39.98
N ARG A 368 -19.12 -7.54 -41.08
CA ARG A 368 -18.43 -7.78 -42.35
C ARG A 368 -17.89 -6.50 -42.96
N ALA A 369 -16.66 -6.56 -43.47
CA ALA A 369 -16.03 -5.54 -44.28
C ALA A 369 -15.34 -6.17 -45.50
N PRO A 370 -15.18 -5.44 -46.62
CA PRO A 370 -14.51 -5.98 -47.81
C PRO A 370 -13.05 -6.42 -47.58
N GLU A 371 -12.31 -5.65 -46.79
CA GLU A 371 -10.89 -5.93 -46.48
C GLU A 371 -10.75 -6.47 -45.06
N HIS A 372 -11.07 -5.63 -44.06
CA HIS A 372 -11.01 -5.96 -42.64
C HIS A 372 -11.95 -5.07 -41.83
N VAL A 373 -12.47 -5.60 -40.73
CA VAL A 373 -13.40 -4.90 -39.82
C VAL A 373 -12.73 -3.69 -39.16
N GLY A 374 -11.43 -3.78 -38.82
CA GLY A 374 -10.67 -2.69 -38.22
C GLY A 374 -11.02 -2.47 -36.75
N THR A 375 -11.12 -1.20 -36.34
CA THR A 375 -11.39 -0.83 -34.96
C THR A 375 -12.89 -0.81 -34.65
N PHE A 376 -13.25 -1.40 -33.51
CA PHE A 376 -14.55 -1.21 -32.89
C PHE A 376 -14.44 -1.21 -31.36
N LEU A 377 -15.42 -0.62 -30.68
CA LEU A 377 -15.45 -0.52 -29.22
C LEU A 377 -16.79 -1.00 -28.69
N ALA A 378 -16.77 -1.58 -27.49
CA ALA A 378 -17.98 -2.02 -26.80
C ALA A 378 -17.98 -1.51 -25.36
N GLY A 379 -19.13 -1.04 -24.88
CA GLY A 379 -19.24 -0.52 -23.52
C GLY A 379 -20.67 -0.29 -23.06
N HIS A 380 -20.84 0.06 -21.78
CA HIS A 380 -22.15 0.22 -21.15
C HIS A 380 -22.43 1.71 -20.87
N PRO A 381 -23.16 2.43 -21.76
CA PRO A 381 -23.35 3.88 -21.64
C PRO A 381 -24.24 4.29 -20.47
N PHE A 382 -24.89 3.34 -19.80
CA PHE A 382 -25.72 3.54 -18.62
C PHE A 382 -25.03 3.10 -17.31
N GLY A 383 -23.76 2.66 -17.39
CA GLY A 383 -23.02 2.23 -16.21
C GLY A 383 -23.51 0.90 -15.67
N VAL A 384 -23.43 0.72 -14.35
CA VAL A 384 -23.87 -0.50 -13.64
C VAL A 384 -25.39 -0.63 -13.50
N GLU A 385 -26.14 0.40 -13.91
CA GLU A 385 -27.59 0.46 -13.77
C GLU A 385 -28.32 -0.40 -14.81
N ARG A 386 -29.34 -1.14 -14.37
CA ARG A 386 -30.28 -1.83 -15.27
C ARG A 386 -31.30 -0.83 -15.80
N VAL A 387 -31.53 -0.85 -17.11
CA VAL A 387 -32.45 0.05 -17.80
C VAL A 387 -33.72 -0.70 -18.17
N ASP A 388 -34.88 -0.14 -17.82
CA ASP A 388 -36.17 -0.59 -18.35
C ASP A 388 -36.37 -0.06 -19.77
N SER A 389 -36.27 -0.99 -20.72
CA SER A 389 -36.38 -0.75 -22.16
C SER A 389 -37.71 -1.19 -22.76
N THR A 390 -38.72 -1.50 -21.92
CA THR A 390 -40.05 -1.93 -22.38
C THR A 390 -40.67 -0.97 -23.40
N GLY A 391 -40.42 0.34 -23.23
CA GLY A 391 -40.89 1.38 -24.15
C GLY A 391 -40.01 1.63 -25.38
N TRP A 392 -38.95 0.86 -25.63
CA TRP A 392 -37.94 1.17 -26.66
C TRP A 392 -38.13 0.44 -27.99
N LEU A 393 -39.20 -0.37 -28.11
CA LEU A 393 -39.41 -1.31 -29.22
C LEU A 393 -39.40 -0.63 -30.61
N THR A 394 -40.00 0.56 -30.72
CA THR A 394 -40.10 1.32 -31.98
C THR A 394 -39.12 2.49 -32.08
N GLY A 395 -38.35 2.74 -31.03
CA GLY A 395 -37.39 3.84 -30.95
C GLY A 395 -36.94 4.10 -29.51
N VAL A 396 -35.73 4.63 -29.33
CA VAL A 396 -35.20 4.94 -28.00
C VAL A 396 -35.57 6.37 -27.56
N PRO A 397 -35.84 6.61 -26.27
CA PRO A 397 -36.13 7.94 -25.75
C PRO A 397 -35.01 8.94 -26.06
N ARG A 398 -35.39 10.22 -26.26
CA ARG A 398 -34.44 11.30 -26.58
C ARG A 398 -33.28 11.40 -25.57
N ALA A 399 -33.55 11.15 -24.29
CA ALA A 399 -32.53 11.16 -23.24
C ALA A 399 -31.50 10.01 -23.43
N ALA A 400 -31.99 8.80 -23.73
CA ALA A 400 -31.14 7.64 -24.05
C ALA A 400 -30.32 7.90 -25.32
N ALA A 401 -30.94 8.38 -26.40
CA ALA A 401 -30.24 8.74 -27.64
C ALA A 401 -29.13 9.79 -27.42
N LYS A 402 -29.40 10.85 -26.64
CA LYS A 402 -28.39 11.87 -26.31
C LYS A 402 -27.23 11.29 -25.50
N ARG A 403 -27.51 10.41 -24.54
CA ARG A 403 -26.50 9.73 -23.73
C ARG A 403 -25.64 8.80 -24.60
N THR A 404 -26.25 8.04 -25.50
CA THR A 404 -25.55 7.19 -26.46
C THR A 404 -24.65 8.01 -27.39
N ALA A 405 -25.15 9.12 -27.93
CA ALA A 405 -24.36 10.02 -28.78
C ALA A 405 -23.19 10.69 -28.02
N PHE A 406 -23.36 11.02 -26.74
CA PHE A 406 -22.27 11.51 -25.90
C PHE A 406 -21.17 10.46 -25.75
N TRP A 407 -21.55 9.24 -25.38
CA TRP A 407 -20.60 8.14 -25.17
C TRP A 407 -19.96 7.63 -26.45
N HIS A 408 -20.65 7.70 -27.59
CA HIS A 408 -20.07 7.47 -28.91
C HIS A 408 -18.86 8.39 -29.16
N ARG A 409 -19.02 9.70 -28.97
CA ARG A 409 -17.93 10.67 -29.16
C ARG A 409 -16.77 10.45 -28.18
N ALA A 410 -17.08 10.06 -26.94
CA ALA A 410 -16.09 9.76 -25.93
C ALA A 410 -15.32 8.47 -26.25
N ALA A 411 -15.97 7.43 -26.76
CA ALA A 411 -15.34 6.18 -27.16
C ALA A 411 -14.29 6.38 -28.26
N LEU A 412 -14.55 7.28 -29.22
CA LEU A 412 -13.60 7.65 -30.27
C LEU A 412 -12.34 8.38 -29.77
N ALA A 413 -12.34 8.86 -28.52
CA ALA A 413 -11.14 9.33 -27.84
C ALA A 413 -10.84 8.38 -26.67
N PHE A 414 -10.33 7.20 -26.99
CA PHE A 414 -10.12 6.14 -26.01
C PHE A 414 -8.92 6.46 -25.10
N PRO A 415 -9.10 6.58 -23.77
CA PRO A 415 -8.01 6.89 -22.87
C PRO A 415 -7.06 5.69 -22.69
N VAL A 416 -5.75 5.93 -22.80
CA VAL A 416 -4.71 4.89 -22.76
C VAL A 416 -3.65 5.11 -21.68
N GLY A 417 -3.69 6.25 -20.97
CA GLY A 417 -2.73 6.54 -19.91
C GLY A 417 -3.08 7.77 -19.09
N CYS A 418 -2.49 7.85 -17.90
CA CYS A 418 -2.61 8.97 -16.98
C CYS A 418 -1.26 9.23 -16.31
N ASP A 419 -0.79 10.47 -16.33
CA ASP A 419 0.30 10.93 -15.47
C ASP A 419 -0.28 11.78 -14.35
N GLU A 420 0.13 11.49 -13.12
CA GLU A 420 -0.24 12.26 -11.94
C GLU A 420 0.98 12.96 -11.38
N VAL A 421 0.81 14.21 -10.96
CA VAL A 421 1.85 15.01 -10.29
C VAL A 421 1.26 15.63 -9.05
N PHE A 422 2.09 15.86 -8.04
CA PHE A 422 1.63 16.39 -6.77
C PHE A 422 2.56 17.44 -6.18
N ARG A 423 2.04 18.22 -5.25
CA ARG A 423 2.79 19.14 -4.40
C ARG A 423 2.22 19.16 -3.00
N LEU A 424 3.07 19.11 -1.99
CA LEU A 424 2.65 19.35 -0.61
C LEU A 424 2.50 20.85 -0.36
N ASP A 425 1.35 21.23 0.19
CA ASP A 425 1.04 22.57 0.68
C ASP A 425 0.94 22.49 2.20
N ARG A 426 2.09 22.44 2.88
CA ARG A 426 2.18 22.24 4.33
C ARG A 426 1.48 23.36 5.11
N ALA A 427 1.53 24.59 4.60
CA ALA A 427 0.84 25.74 5.20
C ALA A 427 -0.69 25.56 5.20
N ALA A 428 -1.25 25.00 4.12
CA ALA A 428 -2.66 24.68 4.03
C ALA A 428 -3.03 23.30 4.62
N GLY A 429 -2.05 22.47 4.97
CA GLY A 429 -2.27 21.07 5.36
C GLY A 429 -2.86 20.22 4.23
N ARG A 430 -2.49 20.48 2.97
CA ARG A 430 -3.08 19.82 1.79
C ARG A 430 -2.04 19.26 0.84
N VAL A 431 -2.46 18.25 0.08
CA VAL A 431 -1.74 17.72 -1.09
C VAL A 431 -2.49 18.18 -2.33
N ARG A 432 -1.84 18.98 -3.18
CA ARG A 432 -2.38 19.37 -4.49
C ARG A 432 -1.97 18.35 -5.52
N ILE A 433 -2.91 17.95 -6.37
CA ILE A 433 -2.76 16.88 -7.35
C ILE A 433 -3.25 17.37 -8.70
N ALA A 434 -2.50 17.07 -9.76
CA ALA A 434 -2.90 17.32 -11.14
C ALA A 434 -2.67 16.05 -11.97
N ASN A 435 -3.61 15.77 -12.85
CA ASN A 435 -3.59 14.61 -13.74
C ASN A 435 -3.58 15.08 -15.20
N ARG A 436 -2.83 14.37 -16.05
CA ARG A 436 -2.88 14.49 -17.51
C ARG A 436 -3.16 13.14 -18.15
N PHE A 437 -4.17 13.11 -19.01
CA PHE A 437 -4.65 11.93 -19.70
C PHE A 437 -4.10 11.86 -21.13
N ARG A 438 -3.81 10.65 -21.60
CA ARG A 438 -3.42 10.35 -22.99
C ARG A 438 -4.53 9.58 -23.68
N TYR A 439 -4.75 9.87 -24.96
CA TYR A 439 -5.84 9.27 -25.74
C TYR A 439 -5.33 8.68 -27.05
N LEU A 440 -5.87 7.51 -27.40
CA LEU A 440 -5.91 7.01 -28.77
C LEU A 440 -7.16 7.60 -29.43
N VAL A 441 -6.97 8.35 -30.51
CA VAL A 441 -8.07 8.98 -31.24
C VAL A 441 -8.38 8.14 -32.48
N VAL A 442 -9.65 7.74 -32.61
CA VAL A 442 -10.18 6.98 -33.74
C VAL A 442 -10.96 7.93 -34.64
N GLU A 443 -10.56 8.00 -35.91
CA GLU A 443 -11.30 8.75 -36.94
C GLU A 443 -12.32 7.83 -37.58
N ASP A 444 -13.61 8.11 -37.41
CA ASP A 444 -14.68 7.28 -37.96
C ASP A 444 -15.10 7.70 -39.38
N ALA A 445 -15.73 6.77 -40.11
CA ALA A 445 -16.23 6.97 -41.48
C ALA A 445 -17.40 7.97 -41.57
N TRP A 446 -17.84 8.53 -40.44
CA TRP A 446 -18.92 9.51 -40.33
C TRP A 446 -18.41 10.93 -40.04
N GLY A 447 -17.10 11.12 -39.83
CA GLY A 447 -16.52 12.42 -39.49
C GLY A 447 -16.92 12.93 -38.10
N THR A 448 -17.24 12.01 -37.18
CA THR A 448 -17.64 12.33 -35.82
C THR A 448 -16.48 12.95 -35.07
N ARG A 449 -16.68 14.15 -34.51
CA ARG A 449 -15.66 14.80 -33.67
C ARG A 449 -15.48 14.06 -32.34
N PRO A 450 -14.31 13.45 -32.07
CA PRO A 450 -14.01 12.77 -30.81
C PRO A 450 -14.07 13.74 -29.63
N LYS A 451 -14.36 13.23 -28.44
CA LYS A 451 -14.51 14.01 -27.19
C LYS A 451 -13.55 13.47 -26.14
N LYS A 452 -12.47 14.23 -25.87
CA LYS A 452 -11.57 13.95 -24.75
C LYS A 452 -12.28 14.26 -23.44
N LEU A 453 -12.18 13.35 -22.47
CA LEU A 453 -12.77 13.49 -21.14
C LEU A 453 -11.68 13.30 -20.09
N ALA A 454 -11.29 14.37 -19.38
CA ALA A 454 -10.42 14.23 -18.24
C ALA A 454 -11.24 13.71 -17.06
N VAL A 455 -11.00 12.46 -16.67
CA VAL A 455 -11.88 11.72 -15.76
C VAL A 455 -11.42 11.84 -14.32
N LEU A 456 -12.31 12.30 -13.45
CA LEU A 456 -12.07 12.30 -12.01
C LEU A 456 -12.24 10.86 -11.49
N PRO A 457 -11.29 10.32 -10.70
CA PRO A 457 -11.47 9.02 -10.06
C PRO A 457 -12.83 8.93 -9.35
N PRO A 458 -13.65 7.90 -9.57
CA PRO A 458 -15.04 7.93 -9.11
C PRO A 458 -15.18 8.03 -7.58
N LEU A 459 -14.23 7.49 -6.82
CA LEU A 459 -14.25 7.60 -5.36
C LEU A 459 -13.92 9.03 -4.88
N ILE A 460 -13.10 9.79 -5.61
CA ILE A 460 -12.94 11.25 -5.42
C ILE A 460 -14.25 11.95 -5.74
N GLY A 461 -14.90 11.57 -6.85
CA GLY A 461 -16.20 12.11 -7.24
C GLY A 461 -17.28 11.87 -6.17
N TYR A 462 -17.28 10.68 -5.57
CA TYR A 462 -18.17 10.30 -4.47
C TYR A 462 -17.91 11.13 -3.20
N ALA A 463 -16.64 11.38 -2.87
CA ALA A 463 -16.25 12.25 -1.76
C ALA A 463 -16.63 13.72 -2.01
N LEU A 464 -16.46 14.19 -3.25
CA LEU A 464 -16.83 15.53 -3.69
C LEU A 464 -18.34 15.78 -3.54
N ASP A 465 -19.19 14.83 -3.93
CA ASP A 465 -20.66 14.93 -3.79
C ASP A 465 -21.11 15.11 -2.32
N ARG A 466 -20.28 14.66 -1.38
CA ARG A 466 -20.53 14.74 0.07
C ARG A 466 -19.83 15.92 0.73
N ASN A 467 -19.13 16.75 -0.03
CA ASN A 467 -18.27 17.82 0.49
C ASN A 467 -17.22 17.32 1.50
N LEU A 468 -16.69 16.11 1.27
CA LEU A 468 -15.68 15.48 2.12
C LEU A 468 -14.32 15.49 1.44
N LEU A 469 -13.28 15.93 2.16
CA LEU A 469 -11.85 15.86 1.82
C LEU A 469 -11.40 16.66 0.59
N VAL A 470 -12.16 16.66 -0.50
CA VAL A 470 -11.80 17.21 -1.81
C VAL A 470 -12.00 18.72 -1.84
N ALA A 471 -10.98 19.46 -2.29
CA ALA A 471 -11.06 20.90 -2.55
C ALA A 471 -10.25 21.25 -3.81
N ASP A 472 -10.23 22.54 -4.19
CA ASP A 472 -9.49 23.07 -5.35
C ASP A 472 -9.70 22.26 -6.64
N CYS A 473 -10.87 21.64 -6.78
CA CYS A 473 -11.17 20.73 -7.87
C CYS A 473 -11.46 21.53 -9.14
N SER A 474 -10.92 21.07 -10.28
CA SER A 474 -11.37 21.53 -11.58
C SER A 474 -12.88 21.42 -11.69
N ARG A 475 -13.50 22.31 -12.47
CA ARG A 475 -14.95 22.29 -12.67
C ARG A 475 -15.35 21.03 -13.43
N VAL A 476 -15.82 20.04 -12.70
CA VAL A 476 -16.29 18.76 -13.25
C VAL A 476 -17.79 18.78 -13.52
N ARG A 477 -18.20 17.98 -14.50
CA ARG A 477 -19.59 17.66 -14.83
C ARG A 477 -19.88 16.23 -14.41
N ASP A 478 -21.03 16.00 -13.78
CA ASP A 478 -21.58 14.66 -13.60
C ASP A 478 -22.12 14.12 -14.93
N THR A 479 -21.63 12.96 -15.35
CA THR A 479 -22.08 12.29 -16.58
C THR A 479 -23.39 11.52 -16.40
N GLY A 480 -23.80 11.28 -15.16
CA GLY A 480 -24.91 10.43 -14.78
C GLY A 480 -24.66 8.94 -15.03
N LEU A 481 -23.39 8.53 -15.15
CA LEU A 481 -22.98 7.14 -15.31
C LEU A 481 -22.53 6.57 -13.95
N PRO A 482 -23.33 5.69 -13.33
CA PRO A 482 -22.92 5.02 -12.10
C PRO A 482 -21.85 3.95 -12.39
N THR A 483 -20.76 3.99 -11.65
CA THR A 483 -19.70 2.96 -11.67
C THR A 483 -19.77 2.12 -10.38
N LYS A 484 -18.95 1.07 -10.31
CA LYS A 484 -18.71 0.31 -9.08
C LYS A 484 -18.17 1.13 -7.89
N TYR A 485 -17.59 2.32 -8.16
CA TYR A 485 -16.85 3.11 -7.16
C TYR A 485 -17.45 4.52 -6.93
N GLY A 486 -18.58 4.84 -7.56
CA GLY A 486 -19.22 6.16 -7.51
C GLY A 486 -19.65 6.68 -8.88
N MET A 487 -20.30 7.84 -8.92
CA MET A 487 -20.69 8.48 -10.17
C MET A 487 -19.48 8.99 -10.95
N LEU A 488 -19.44 8.72 -12.26
CA LEU A 488 -18.36 9.18 -13.13
C LEU A 488 -18.49 10.68 -13.43
N LYS A 489 -17.45 11.44 -13.07
CA LYS A 489 -17.38 12.89 -13.25
C LYS A 489 -16.18 13.25 -14.13
N VAL A 490 -16.36 14.25 -14.98
CA VAL A 490 -15.37 14.58 -16.02
C VAL A 490 -15.21 16.10 -16.23
N VAL A 491 -14.04 16.52 -16.68
CA VAL A 491 -13.88 17.80 -17.39
C VAL A 491 -13.97 17.49 -18.89
N GLU A 492 -14.99 18.01 -19.55
CA GLU A 492 -15.19 17.79 -20.98
C GLU A 492 -14.19 18.58 -21.82
N ASP A 493 -13.81 18.00 -22.96
CA ASP A 493 -12.93 18.61 -23.96
C ASP A 493 -11.58 19.07 -23.36
N SER A 494 -11.12 18.33 -22.34
CA SER A 494 -9.86 18.54 -21.63
C SER A 494 -9.08 17.22 -21.54
N GLU A 495 -7.75 17.35 -21.46
CA GLU A 495 -6.84 16.24 -21.14
C GLU A 495 -6.22 16.36 -19.75
N ALA A 496 -6.68 17.32 -18.94
CA ALA A 496 -6.19 17.50 -17.58
C ALA A 496 -7.28 17.88 -16.59
N LEU A 497 -7.03 17.54 -15.32
CA LEU A 497 -7.81 18.01 -14.18
C LEU A 497 -6.89 18.14 -12.95
N ALA A 498 -7.30 18.95 -11.99
CA ALA A 498 -6.61 19.13 -10.72
C ALA A 498 -7.60 19.06 -9.55
N TYR A 499 -7.12 18.68 -8.38
CA TYR A 499 -7.85 18.67 -7.11
C TYR A 499 -6.84 18.69 -5.95
N SER A 500 -7.32 18.86 -4.73
CA SER A 500 -6.51 18.72 -3.53
C SER A 500 -7.18 17.83 -2.50
N LEU A 501 -6.36 17.14 -1.69
CA LEU A 501 -6.77 16.29 -0.58
C LEU A 501 -6.10 16.76 0.72
N PRO A 502 -6.64 16.44 1.90
CA PRO A 502 -5.98 16.76 3.17
C PRO A 502 -4.69 15.95 3.30
N MET A 503 -3.65 16.58 3.83
CA MET A 503 -2.41 15.90 4.17
C MET A 503 -2.58 15.14 5.49
N ALA A 504 -1.89 14.02 5.64
CA ALA A 504 -1.81 13.37 6.94
C ALA A 504 -1.12 14.29 7.97
N PRO A 505 -1.59 14.31 9.24
CA PRO A 505 -0.94 15.08 10.29
C PRO A 505 0.54 14.67 10.49
N GLU A 506 1.41 15.66 10.67
CA GLU A 506 2.83 15.44 10.96
C GLU A 506 3.04 15.07 12.45
N GLU A 507 2.03 15.31 13.28
CA GLU A 507 2.01 15.00 14.70
C GLU A 507 2.21 13.51 14.99
N ARG A 508 3.05 13.24 15.99
CA ARG A 508 3.44 11.90 16.41
C ARG A 508 2.91 11.61 17.80
N PHE A 509 1.67 11.14 17.85
CA PHE A 509 1.03 10.75 19.10
C PHE A 509 1.81 9.63 19.81
N ALA A 510 1.89 9.73 21.13
CA ALA A 510 2.30 8.62 22.00
C ALA A 510 1.55 8.68 23.33
N TYR A 511 1.35 7.51 23.95
CA TYR A 511 0.75 7.41 25.27
C TYR A 511 1.63 8.02 26.37
N VAL A 512 0.97 8.39 27.46
CA VAL A 512 1.58 8.56 28.77
C VAL A 512 0.86 7.57 29.69
N ASN A 513 1.62 6.73 30.41
CA ASN A 513 1.06 5.77 31.35
C ASN A 513 0.48 6.48 32.59
N SER A 514 -0.45 5.86 33.31
CA SER A 514 -0.94 6.34 34.60
C SER A 514 -0.44 5.47 35.75
N ALA A 515 0.18 6.08 36.77
CA ALA A 515 0.57 5.43 38.01
C ALA A 515 -0.63 5.10 38.92
N ASP A 516 -1.80 5.69 38.63
CA ASP A 516 -3.01 5.58 39.44
C ASP A 516 -3.86 4.34 39.09
N GLU A 517 -3.39 3.46 38.19
CA GLU A 517 -4.02 2.19 37.82
C GLU A 517 -3.11 0.98 38.11
N PRO A 518 -2.78 0.69 39.39
CA PRO A 518 -1.84 -0.38 39.74
C PRO A 518 -2.34 -1.78 39.36
N ASP A 519 -3.64 -2.06 39.47
CA ASP A 519 -4.20 -3.38 39.17
C ASP A 519 -4.16 -3.71 37.68
N LEU A 520 -4.54 -2.74 36.82
CA LEU A 520 -4.45 -2.90 35.37
C LEU A 520 -2.98 -2.95 34.92
N SER A 521 -2.09 -2.20 35.56
CA SER A 521 -0.65 -2.26 35.32
C SER A 521 -0.08 -3.63 35.65
N ALA A 522 -0.45 -4.22 36.79
CA ALA A 522 -0.05 -5.56 37.18
C ALA A 522 -0.60 -6.62 36.21
N TYR A 523 -1.86 -6.48 35.80
CA TYR A 523 -2.48 -7.34 34.78
C TYR A 523 -1.69 -7.31 33.46
N ILE A 524 -1.43 -6.12 32.90
CA ILE A 524 -0.69 -5.95 31.63
C ILE A 524 0.68 -6.62 31.72
N ASN A 525 1.42 -6.37 32.80
CA ASN A 525 2.78 -6.90 32.94
C ASN A 525 2.80 -8.44 33.06
N ARG A 526 1.81 -9.03 33.75
CA ARG A 526 1.66 -10.49 33.82
C ARG A 526 1.31 -11.10 32.45
N GLN A 527 0.37 -10.50 31.72
CA GLN A 527 -0.02 -10.97 30.38
C GLN A 527 1.16 -10.89 29.41
N PHE A 528 1.89 -9.77 29.44
CA PHE A 528 3.06 -9.57 28.59
C PHE A 528 4.16 -10.59 28.91
N GLU A 529 4.50 -10.78 30.19
CA GLU A 529 5.56 -11.69 30.60
C GLU A 529 5.33 -13.13 30.13
N ASN A 530 4.07 -13.57 30.12
CA ASN A 530 3.71 -14.90 29.62
C ASN A 530 3.69 -14.93 28.09
N GLY A 531 3.15 -13.89 27.44
CA GLY A 531 3.00 -13.83 25.99
C GLY A 531 4.30 -13.63 25.20
N VAL A 532 5.27 -12.90 25.76
CA VAL A 532 6.52 -12.53 25.07
C VAL A 532 7.42 -13.73 24.73
N ARG A 533 7.11 -14.92 25.25
CA ARG A 533 7.88 -16.16 25.04
C ARG A 533 7.50 -16.91 23.76
N TRP A 534 6.41 -16.51 23.08
CA TRP A 534 5.83 -17.29 21.97
C TRP A 534 5.93 -16.61 20.62
N SER A 535 6.07 -17.37 19.53
CA SER A 535 6.19 -16.83 18.17
C SER A 535 4.84 -16.53 17.51
N CYS A 536 4.17 -17.53 16.93
CA CYS A 536 3.03 -17.34 16.00
C CYS A 536 1.78 -18.18 16.35
N GLY A 537 1.64 -18.62 17.59
CA GLY A 537 0.54 -19.47 18.02
C GLY A 537 0.98 -20.88 18.37
N GLY A 538 0.16 -21.60 19.14
CA GLY A 538 0.34 -23.03 19.42
C GLY A 538 1.50 -23.33 20.36
N HIS A 539 1.82 -22.39 21.27
CA HIS A 539 2.88 -22.54 22.26
C HIS A 539 4.26 -22.82 21.63
N VAL A 540 4.55 -22.24 20.47
CA VAL A 540 5.87 -22.34 19.84
C VAL A 540 6.78 -21.26 20.44
N PRO A 541 7.83 -21.61 21.20
CA PRO A 541 8.79 -20.63 21.72
C PRO A 541 9.36 -19.77 20.60
N TYR A 542 9.56 -18.48 20.85
CA TYR A 542 10.13 -17.62 19.81
C TYR A 542 11.60 -17.99 19.52
N GLU A 543 12.31 -18.55 20.48
CA GLU A 543 13.71 -18.97 20.35
C GLU A 543 13.89 -20.18 19.43
N ASP A 544 12.85 -20.99 19.21
CA ASP A 544 12.87 -22.14 18.32
C ASP A 544 12.96 -21.74 16.85
N TRP A 545 12.51 -20.54 16.53
CA TRP A 545 12.64 -19.96 15.20
C TRP A 545 13.99 -19.27 15.11
N LYS A 546 14.92 -19.94 14.45
CA LYS A 546 16.28 -19.43 14.22
C LYS A 546 16.38 -18.86 12.82
N VAL A 547 17.30 -17.92 12.64
CA VAL A 547 17.55 -17.34 11.31
C VAL A 547 17.87 -18.48 10.33
N GLU A 548 18.63 -19.49 10.71
CA GLU A 548 18.97 -20.65 9.87
C GLU A 548 17.77 -21.59 9.58
N GLN A 549 16.79 -21.62 10.48
CA GLN A 549 15.61 -22.49 10.42
C GLN A 549 14.37 -21.67 10.77
N SER A 550 13.96 -20.81 9.83
CA SER A 550 12.94 -19.80 10.11
C SER A 550 11.53 -20.37 10.34
N ARG A 551 11.32 -21.66 10.04
CA ARG A 551 10.12 -22.45 10.38
C ARG A 551 10.47 -23.94 10.39
N GLN A 552 10.12 -24.67 11.44
CA GLN A 552 10.35 -26.13 11.52
C GLN A 552 9.59 -26.89 10.41
N GLY A 553 10.22 -27.94 9.88
CA GLY A 553 9.60 -28.86 8.91
C GLY A 553 9.50 -28.35 7.46
N LEU A 554 9.97 -27.13 7.16
CA LEU A 554 9.89 -26.55 5.83
C LEU A 554 11.24 -26.00 5.37
N ASN A 555 11.59 -26.23 4.10
CA ASN A 555 12.85 -25.79 3.49
C ASN A 555 12.90 -24.26 3.18
N TYR A 556 12.11 -23.41 3.87
CA TYR A 556 12.11 -21.96 3.62
C TYR A 556 13.44 -21.33 4.07
N ARG A 557 14.20 -20.80 3.10
CA ARG A 557 15.56 -20.26 3.31
C ARG A 557 15.60 -18.77 3.65
N ASN A 558 14.49 -18.05 3.49
CA ASN A 558 14.38 -16.63 3.77
C ASN A 558 13.41 -16.39 4.92
N ILE A 559 13.60 -15.27 5.63
CA ILE A 559 12.69 -14.82 6.68
C ILE A 559 11.43 -14.23 6.04
N ASP A 560 10.29 -14.52 6.65
CA ASP A 560 8.98 -13.94 6.41
C ASP A 560 8.75 -12.83 7.45
N PRO A 561 9.03 -11.54 7.13
CA PRO A 561 8.92 -10.47 8.12
C PRO A 561 7.59 -10.40 8.86
N PHE A 562 6.49 -10.70 8.18
CA PHE A 562 5.15 -10.68 8.76
C PHE A 562 5.01 -11.70 9.89
N SER A 563 5.25 -12.97 9.59
CA SER A 563 5.12 -14.06 10.55
C SER A 563 6.20 -14.01 11.63
N TRP A 564 7.39 -13.53 11.25
CA TRP A 564 8.54 -13.44 12.14
C TRP A 564 8.38 -12.38 13.23
N SER A 565 7.50 -11.40 13.00
CA SER A 565 7.33 -10.23 13.88
C SER A 565 6.01 -10.23 14.66
N PHE A 566 5.32 -11.38 14.76
CA PHE A 566 4.01 -11.47 15.42
C PHE A 566 3.96 -10.77 16.78
N GLY A 567 2.99 -9.86 16.91
CA GLY A 567 2.69 -9.10 18.12
C GLY A 567 3.64 -7.94 18.45
N LEU A 568 4.79 -7.81 17.77
CA LEU A 568 5.80 -6.80 18.10
C LEU A 568 5.34 -5.37 17.85
N ALA A 569 4.63 -5.12 16.74
CA ALA A 569 4.17 -3.78 16.40
C ALA A 569 3.24 -3.23 17.48
N THR A 570 2.30 -4.05 17.94
CA THR A 570 1.38 -3.71 19.03
C THR A 570 2.09 -3.58 20.37
N ALA A 571 2.97 -4.53 20.73
CA ALA A 571 3.72 -4.45 21.98
C ALA A 571 4.60 -3.20 22.08
N LEU A 572 5.24 -2.78 20.98
CA LEU A 572 6.06 -1.57 20.94
C LEU A 572 5.23 -0.29 21.06
N GLN A 573 3.98 -0.25 20.56
CA GLN A 573 3.08 0.89 20.81
C GLN A 573 2.74 1.03 22.31
N GLY A 574 2.51 -0.10 22.98
CA GLY A 574 2.16 -0.17 24.41
C GLY A 574 3.36 -0.18 25.37
N ARG A 575 4.59 0.05 24.89
CA ARG A 575 5.82 -0.12 25.67
C ARG A 575 5.84 0.69 26.97
N VAL A 576 5.24 1.88 27.00
CA VAL A 576 5.20 2.74 28.20
C VAL A 576 4.40 2.16 29.36
N PHE A 577 3.50 1.20 29.10
CA PHE A 577 2.71 0.52 30.14
C PHE A 577 3.43 -0.68 30.79
N LEU A 578 4.58 -1.08 30.23
CA LEU A 578 5.39 -2.17 30.77
C LEU A 578 6.32 -1.66 31.87
N ASN A 579 6.59 -2.49 32.87
CA ASN A 579 7.68 -2.26 33.81
C ASN A 579 9.05 -2.47 33.14
N ASP A 580 10.13 -2.09 33.83
CA ASP A 580 11.47 -2.09 33.24
C ASP A 580 11.94 -3.48 32.80
N ALA A 581 11.69 -4.51 33.61
CA ALA A 581 12.03 -5.90 33.26
C ALA A 581 11.32 -6.37 31.96
N ASN A 582 10.05 -6.03 31.79
CA ASN A 582 9.31 -6.36 30.58
C ASN A 582 9.69 -5.48 29.38
N ARG A 583 10.08 -4.22 29.61
CA ARG A 583 10.65 -3.36 28.56
C ARG A 583 11.96 -3.91 28.02
N GLU A 584 12.81 -4.46 28.89
CA GLU A 584 14.05 -5.15 28.50
C GLU A 584 13.76 -6.41 27.68
N LYS A 585 12.85 -7.28 28.14
CA LYS A 585 12.41 -8.46 27.37
C LYS A 585 11.83 -8.08 25.99
N LEU A 586 11.04 -7.00 25.93
CA LEU A 586 10.52 -6.48 24.66
C LEU A 586 11.64 -6.00 23.74
N ALA A 587 12.60 -5.24 24.26
CA ALA A 587 13.75 -4.75 23.49
C ALA A 587 14.62 -5.90 22.96
N GLU A 588 14.85 -6.93 23.78
CA GLU A 588 15.56 -8.14 23.37
C GLU A 588 14.82 -8.86 22.23
N ARG A 589 13.51 -9.10 22.39
CA ARG A 589 12.70 -9.75 21.36
C ARG A 589 12.66 -8.92 20.07
N ALA A 590 12.48 -7.61 20.17
CA ALA A 590 12.53 -6.70 19.04
C ALA A 590 13.89 -6.73 18.33
N SER A 591 14.99 -6.86 19.07
CA SER A 591 16.30 -7.04 18.46
C SER A 591 16.42 -8.35 17.69
N ARG A 592 16.13 -9.47 18.35
CA ARG A 592 16.24 -10.82 17.78
C ARG A 592 15.34 -11.01 16.56
N ARG A 593 14.13 -10.44 16.60
CA ARG A 593 13.13 -10.61 15.54
C ARG A 593 13.21 -9.57 14.44
N PHE A 594 13.57 -8.34 14.72
CA PHE A 594 13.49 -7.30 13.70
C PHE A 594 14.84 -6.71 13.34
N SER A 595 15.53 -6.09 14.29
CA SER A 595 16.75 -5.34 13.94
C SER A 595 17.94 -6.23 13.58
N ASP A 596 18.19 -7.33 14.29
CA ASP A 596 19.36 -8.18 14.00
C ASP A 596 19.26 -8.88 12.63
N PRO A 597 18.10 -9.46 12.22
CA PRO A 597 17.95 -10.00 10.88
C PRO A 597 18.22 -8.98 9.77
N ILE A 598 17.67 -7.77 9.89
CA ILE A 598 17.89 -6.68 8.93
C ILE A 598 19.36 -6.24 8.96
N GLU A 599 19.95 -6.13 10.15
CA GLU A 599 21.32 -5.63 10.32
C GLU A 599 22.38 -6.62 9.85
N ARG A 600 22.14 -7.92 9.98
CA ARG A 600 23.13 -8.97 9.71
C ARG A 600 22.86 -9.72 8.41
N HIS A 601 21.60 -9.82 7.96
CA HIS A 601 21.17 -10.73 6.89
C HIS A 601 20.13 -10.10 5.95
N GLN A 602 20.27 -8.81 5.64
CA GLN A 602 19.24 -8.01 4.98
C GLN A 602 18.65 -8.65 3.70
N TYR A 603 19.47 -9.14 2.77
CA TYR A 603 19.03 -9.80 1.53
C TYR A 603 18.23 -11.10 1.73
N LYS A 604 18.26 -11.66 2.95
CA LYS A 604 17.51 -12.86 3.34
C LYS A 604 16.32 -12.53 4.24
N THR A 605 16.01 -11.24 4.39
CA THR A 605 14.89 -10.71 5.22
C THR A 605 13.71 -10.29 4.36
N PHE A 606 13.49 -11.03 3.27
CA PHE A 606 12.29 -10.96 2.43
C PHE A 606 11.91 -12.39 2.06
N ALA A 607 10.62 -12.74 2.20
CA ALA A 607 10.13 -14.08 1.95
C ALA A 607 10.50 -14.53 0.53
N ARG A 608 10.28 -13.67 -0.47
CA ARG A 608 10.65 -13.88 -1.88
C ARG A 608 10.99 -12.56 -2.57
N TYR A 609 11.61 -12.66 -3.74
CA TYR A 609 11.70 -11.57 -4.71
C TYR A 609 10.86 -11.94 -5.93
N ARG A 610 10.05 -11.00 -6.40
CA ARG A 610 9.08 -11.19 -7.48
C ARG A 610 9.34 -10.20 -8.60
N GLU A 611 8.93 -10.59 -9.78
CA GLU A 611 8.88 -9.76 -10.98
C GLU A 611 7.49 -9.92 -11.58
N GLU A 612 6.74 -8.82 -11.69
CA GLU A 612 5.43 -8.82 -12.34
C GLU A 612 5.63 -9.13 -13.85
N PRO A 613 4.94 -10.15 -14.39
CA PRO A 613 5.29 -10.74 -15.68
C PRO A 613 5.10 -9.81 -16.88
N PHE A 614 4.22 -8.81 -16.82
CA PHE A 614 3.91 -7.99 -17.99
C PHE A 614 4.73 -6.69 -18.06
N SER A 615 5.07 -6.09 -16.92
CA SER A 615 5.85 -4.85 -16.81
C SER A 615 7.32 -5.06 -16.47
N GLY A 616 7.68 -6.22 -15.92
CA GLY A 616 9.00 -6.44 -15.32
C GLY A 616 9.19 -5.73 -13.98
N THR A 617 8.13 -5.20 -13.36
CA THR A 617 8.22 -4.51 -12.07
C THR A 617 8.65 -5.49 -10.98
N ARG A 618 9.78 -5.18 -10.33
CA ARG A 618 10.33 -5.99 -9.23
C ARG A 618 9.97 -5.44 -7.87
N TYR A 619 9.58 -6.34 -6.97
CA TYR A 619 9.32 -6.06 -5.57
C TYR A 619 9.56 -7.32 -4.71
N PRO A 620 9.92 -7.16 -3.42
CA PRO A 620 9.96 -8.28 -2.50
C PRO A 620 8.56 -8.65 -2.00
N VAL A 621 8.43 -9.88 -1.52
CA VAL A 621 7.30 -10.41 -0.77
C VAL A 621 7.72 -10.48 0.69
N LEU A 622 6.88 -9.98 1.60
CA LEU A 622 7.10 -9.91 3.03
C LEU A 622 6.28 -10.94 3.81
N PHE A 623 5.32 -11.61 3.17
CA PHE A 623 4.51 -12.65 3.80
C PHE A 623 4.31 -13.88 2.89
N ASN A 624 4.54 -15.08 3.40
CA ASN A 624 4.27 -16.32 2.65
C ASN A 624 2.79 -16.73 2.70
N SER A 625 1.87 -15.78 2.46
CA SER A 625 0.47 -16.08 2.20
C SER A 625 0.30 -16.28 0.69
N PHE A 626 0.22 -17.52 0.23
CA PHE A 626 0.14 -17.82 -1.21
C PHE A 626 -1.18 -18.49 -1.59
N TYR A 627 -1.69 -18.09 -2.75
CA TYR A 627 -2.91 -18.59 -3.35
C TYR A 627 -2.63 -19.13 -4.75
N PRO A 628 -3.48 -20.03 -5.27
CA PRO A 628 -3.40 -20.44 -6.68
C PRO A 628 -3.56 -19.23 -7.61
N ASN A 629 -2.65 -19.10 -8.57
CA ASN A 629 -2.84 -18.14 -9.66
C ASN A 629 -3.88 -18.71 -10.64
N LYS A 630 -4.85 -17.88 -11.03
CA LYS A 630 -5.87 -18.23 -12.02
C LYS A 630 -5.31 -18.22 -13.46
N THR A 631 -4.27 -17.43 -13.71
CA THR A 631 -3.59 -17.35 -15.00
C THR A 631 -2.62 -18.53 -15.17
N ARG A 632 -2.71 -19.22 -16.32
CA ARG A 632 -1.73 -20.22 -16.73
C ARG A 632 -0.76 -19.61 -17.74
N TYR A 633 0.49 -19.46 -17.35
CA TYR A 633 1.55 -18.94 -18.21
C TYR A 633 2.30 -20.05 -18.95
N ALA A 634 2.90 -19.71 -20.10
CA ALA A 634 3.71 -20.62 -20.89
C ALA A 634 5.17 -20.70 -20.39
N GLY A 635 5.76 -21.90 -20.39
CA GLY A 635 7.17 -22.10 -20.04
C GLY A 635 7.53 -21.66 -18.62
N THR A 636 8.62 -20.88 -18.48
CA THR A 636 9.09 -20.31 -17.21
C THR A 636 8.59 -18.89 -16.95
N PHE A 637 7.73 -18.35 -17.84
CA PHE A 637 7.16 -17.01 -17.70
C PHE A 637 6.10 -16.98 -16.58
N GLY A 638 6.05 -15.92 -15.79
CA GLY A 638 5.05 -15.73 -14.72
C GLY A 638 5.15 -16.73 -13.56
N SER A 639 4.02 -16.98 -12.89
CA SER A 639 3.98 -17.85 -11.71
C SER A 639 2.64 -18.53 -11.49
N ARG A 640 2.68 -19.79 -11.02
CA ARG A 640 1.48 -20.58 -10.64
C ARG A 640 0.88 -20.16 -9.29
N VAL A 641 1.57 -19.30 -8.54
CA VAL A 641 1.15 -18.78 -7.25
C VAL A 641 1.15 -17.26 -7.26
N ILE A 642 0.25 -16.70 -6.49
CA ILE A 642 0.23 -15.29 -6.14
C ILE A 642 0.30 -15.12 -4.64
N TYR A 643 0.98 -14.08 -4.20
CA TYR A 643 1.10 -13.73 -2.79
C TYR A 643 0.00 -12.74 -2.39
N GLY A 644 -0.44 -12.86 -1.14
CA GLY A 644 -1.46 -12.02 -0.53
C GLY A 644 -1.00 -11.43 0.79
N ASP A 645 -1.81 -10.50 1.26
CA ASP A 645 -1.69 -9.72 2.48
C ASP A 645 -0.38 -8.91 2.60
N GLU A 646 0.20 -8.60 1.44
CA GLU A 646 1.51 -7.98 1.31
C GLU A 646 1.52 -6.51 1.72
N ASN A 647 0.45 -5.76 1.47
CA ASN A 647 0.32 -4.36 1.89
C ASN A 647 0.24 -4.23 3.42
N GLU A 648 -0.34 -5.21 4.12
CA GLU A 648 -0.28 -5.30 5.58
C GLU A 648 1.14 -5.61 6.04
N ALA A 649 1.81 -6.60 5.43
CA ALA A 649 3.18 -6.95 5.77
C ALA A 649 4.18 -5.81 5.55
N SER A 650 4.03 -5.08 4.44
CA SER A 650 4.72 -3.82 4.18
C SER A 650 4.45 -2.80 5.29
N THR A 651 3.18 -2.59 5.66
CA THR A 651 2.78 -1.63 6.69
C THR A 651 3.38 -1.96 8.06
N LEU A 652 3.30 -3.22 8.49
CA LEU A 652 3.86 -3.67 9.76
C LEU A 652 5.39 -3.52 9.78
N THR A 653 6.06 -3.81 8.68
CA THR A 653 7.52 -3.65 8.57
C THR A 653 7.93 -2.17 8.67
N LEU A 654 7.22 -1.26 8.02
CA LEU A 654 7.46 0.18 8.09
C LEU A 654 7.14 0.73 9.48
N MET A 655 6.04 0.28 10.08
CA MET A 655 5.64 0.62 11.44
C MET A 655 6.69 0.17 12.46
N LEU A 656 7.23 -1.05 12.34
CA LEU A 656 8.32 -1.53 13.19
C LEU A 656 9.58 -0.69 13.00
N GLY A 657 9.97 -0.35 11.78
CA GLY A 657 11.08 0.58 11.52
C GLY A 657 10.91 1.91 12.26
N TYR A 658 9.70 2.49 12.21
CA TYR A 658 9.36 3.71 12.95
C TYR A 658 9.42 3.51 14.47
N LEU A 659 8.76 2.47 15.00
CA LEU A 659 8.69 2.20 16.44
C LEU A 659 10.07 1.87 17.02
N HIS A 660 10.95 1.18 16.29
CA HIS A 660 12.34 1.01 16.72
C HIS A 660 13.04 2.36 16.91
N ALA A 661 12.82 3.31 16.01
CA ALA A 661 13.40 4.64 16.15
C ALA A 661 12.81 5.40 17.35
N VAL A 662 11.49 5.40 17.50
CA VAL A 662 10.82 6.31 18.46
C VAL A 662 10.47 5.70 19.82
N GLN A 663 10.49 4.37 19.97
CA GLN A 663 10.25 3.69 21.24
C GLN A 663 11.52 3.09 21.84
N LEU A 664 12.54 2.82 21.02
CA LEU A 664 13.81 2.20 21.45
C LEU A 664 15.04 3.08 21.21
N GLY A 665 14.88 4.31 20.69
CA GLY A 665 16.02 5.19 20.37
C GLY A 665 16.86 4.75 19.16
N ASN A 666 16.37 3.78 18.38
CA ASN A 666 17.16 3.12 17.35
C ASN A 666 16.95 3.72 15.95
N ALA A 667 17.17 5.03 15.80
CA ALA A 667 17.11 5.70 14.50
C ALA A 667 18.23 5.24 13.54
N GLY A 668 19.35 4.74 14.10
CA GLY A 668 20.47 4.20 13.34
C GLY A 668 20.10 3.00 12.47
N LEU A 669 19.17 2.14 12.94
CA LEU A 669 18.61 1.02 12.15
C LEU A 669 18.06 1.50 10.81
N VAL A 670 17.22 2.53 10.84
CA VAL A 670 16.56 3.06 9.65
C VAL A 670 17.59 3.68 8.70
N ARG A 671 18.51 4.51 9.22
CA ARG A 671 19.51 5.21 8.39
C ARG A 671 20.46 4.25 7.68
N ALA A 672 20.95 3.23 8.38
CA ALA A 672 21.89 2.26 7.82
C ALA A 672 21.23 1.25 6.85
N ASN A 673 19.90 1.09 6.91
CA ASN A 673 19.16 0.09 6.15
C ASN A 673 18.01 0.73 5.34
N TRP A 674 18.14 1.98 4.91
CA TRP A 674 17.08 2.68 4.17
C TRP A 674 16.65 1.94 2.89
N SER A 675 17.61 1.31 2.20
CA SER A 675 17.36 0.48 1.01
C SER A 675 16.38 -0.66 1.30
N TYR A 676 16.46 -1.29 2.48
CA TYR A 676 15.51 -2.31 2.93
C TYR A 676 14.10 -1.75 3.07
N PHE A 677 13.93 -0.62 3.76
CA PHE A 677 12.61 -0.01 3.98
C PHE A 677 11.99 0.53 2.68
N LYS A 678 12.80 1.03 1.73
CA LYS A 678 12.33 1.35 0.38
C LYS A 678 11.77 0.12 -0.33
N GLN A 679 12.46 -1.02 -0.25
CA GLN A 679 11.98 -2.27 -0.84
C GLN A 679 10.77 -2.84 -0.12
N ALA A 680 10.71 -2.73 1.21
CA ALA A 680 9.55 -3.15 2.00
C ALA A 680 8.26 -2.42 1.58
N ALA A 681 8.36 -1.16 1.16
CA ALA A 681 7.22 -0.40 0.64
C ALA A 681 6.97 -0.61 -0.87
N ARG A 682 7.88 -1.27 -1.60
CA ARG A 682 7.93 -1.21 -3.08
C ARG A 682 6.64 -1.69 -3.73
N MET A 683 6.08 -2.82 -3.29
CA MET A 683 4.81 -3.32 -3.83
C MET A 683 3.72 -2.26 -3.72
N MET A 684 3.50 -1.72 -2.51
CA MET A 684 2.49 -0.67 -2.30
C MET A 684 2.77 0.58 -3.15
N LEU A 685 4.01 0.88 -3.54
CA LEU A 685 4.34 2.04 -4.37
C LEU A 685 4.09 1.81 -5.87
N THR A 686 3.94 0.55 -6.30
CA THR A 686 3.86 0.15 -7.72
C THR A 686 2.58 -0.59 -8.11
N THR A 687 1.62 -0.75 -7.18
CA THR A 687 0.34 -1.44 -7.43
C THR A 687 -0.88 -0.65 -6.96
N ASP A 688 -0.79 0.68 -6.89
CA ASP A 688 -1.92 1.52 -6.48
C ASP A 688 -3.01 1.54 -7.55
N ASP A 689 -4.22 1.16 -7.16
CA ASP A 689 -5.39 1.20 -8.02
C ASP A 689 -5.91 2.62 -8.23
N TRP A 690 -6.24 2.94 -9.48
CA TRP A 690 -6.71 4.27 -9.85
C TRP A 690 -8.10 4.58 -9.30
N ALA A 691 -9.03 3.62 -9.27
CA ALA A 691 -10.42 3.84 -8.90
C ALA A 691 -10.64 3.82 -7.38
N ALA A 692 -10.00 2.88 -6.68
CA ALA A 692 -10.13 2.68 -5.25
C ALA A 692 -9.07 3.42 -4.41
N HIS A 693 -7.95 3.86 -5.02
CA HIS A 693 -6.85 4.56 -4.33
C HIS A 693 -6.16 3.76 -3.21
N ALA A 694 -6.13 2.44 -3.34
CA ALA A 694 -5.39 1.53 -2.47
C ALA A 694 -4.59 0.55 -3.32
N SER A 695 -3.60 -0.12 -2.72
CA SER A 695 -3.03 -1.32 -3.36
C SER A 695 -3.96 -2.51 -3.19
N GLY A 696 -3.69 -3.61 -3.90
CA GLY A 696 -4.42 -4.86 -3.72
C GLY A 696 -3.91 -5.65 -2.50
N CYS A 697 -4.80 -6.42 -1.87
CA CYS A 697 -4.46 -7.41 -0.87
C CYS A 697 -3.76 -8.64 -1.48
N ARG A 698 -3.66 -8.72 -2.80
CA ARG A 698 -3.03 -9.80 -3.55
C ARG A 698 -2.28 -9.21 -4.75
N GLU A 699 -1.29 -9.94 -5.24
CA GLU A 699 -0.48 -9.53 -6.41
C GLU A 699 -1.32 -9.30 -7.68
N TYR A 700 -2.30 -10.17 -7.97
CA TYR A 700 -3.42 -9.77 -8.81
C TYR A 700 -4.40 -9.08 -7.88
N SER A 701 -4.83 -7.86 -8.19
CA SER A 701 -5.55 -7.12 -7.19
C SER A 701 -6.95 -7.72 -6.98
N ALA A 702 -7.14 -8.31 -5.81
CA ALA A 702 -8.45 -8.67 -5.31
C ALA A 702 -9.13 -7.44 -4.67
N GLY A 703 -8.52 -6.25 -4.74
CA GLY A 703 -8.90 -5.07 -3.96
C GLY A 703 -8.29 -5.02 -2.56
N ALA A 704 -8.75 -4.08 -1.75
CA ALA A 704 -8.39 -3.96 -0.33
C ALA A 704 -9.66 -3.86 0.53
N TRP A 705 -9.74 -4.66 1.58
CA TRP A 705 -10.83 -4.67 2.55
C TRP A 705 -10.36 -5.16 3.92
N LEU A 706 -11.14 -4.87 4.97
CA LEU A 706 -10.81 -5.21 6.36
C LEU A 706 -9.39 -4.76 6.73
N ASP A 707 -8.60 -5.65 7.31
CA ASP A 707 -7.19 -5.49 7.65
C ASP A 707 -6.38 -4.91 6.49
N MET A 708 -6.63 -5.40 5.28
CA MET A 708 -5.89 -5.02 4.09
C MET A 708 -6.23 -3.62 3.58
N LEU A 709 -7.37 -3.05 3.97
CA LEU A 709 -7.65 -1.63 3.77
C LEU A 709 -7.19 -0.79 4.96
N ASN A 710 -7.35 -1.30 6.18
CA ASN A 710 -6.99 -0.61 7.42
C ASN A 710 -5.49 -0.27 7.44
N CYS A 711 -4.63 -1.07 6.82
CA CYS A 711 -3.20 -0.82 6.75
C CYS A 711 -2.78 0.24 5.72
N GLU A 712 -3.63 0.57 4.72
CA GLU A 712 -3.22 1.38 3.56
C GLU A 712 -2.80 2.80 3.89
N TYR A 713 -3.69 3.54 4.56
CA TYR A 713 -3.39 4.89 5.05
C TYR A 713 -2.19 4.92 6.01
N PRO A 714 -2.18 4.13 7.11
CA PRO A 714 -1.07 4.18 8.07
C PRO A 714 0.25 3.70 7.48
N GLY A 715 0.25 2.72 6.56
CA GLY A 715 1.46 2.25 5.88
C GLY A 715 2.21 3.38 5.19
N MET A 716 1.50 4.27 4.49
CA MET A 716 2.12 5.41 3.82
C MET A 716 2.50 6.54 4.78
N VAL A 717 1.80 6.70 5.91
CA VAL A 717 2.23 7.61 7.00
C VAL A 717 3.53 7.12 7.63
N TYR A 718 3.65 5.81 7.90
CA TYR A 718 4.89 5.24 8.44
C TYR A 718 6.01 5.26 7.41
N TYR A 719 5.74 5.02 6.12
CA TYR A 719 6.72 5.22 5.06
C TYR A 719 7.30 6.64 5.08
N ALA A 720 6.44 7.65 5.17
CA ALA A 720 6.87 9.05 5.24
C ALA A 720 7.77 9.32 6.45
N ARG A 721 7.38 8.82 7.63
CA ARG A 721 8.13 9.02 8.88
C ARG A 721 9.47 8.29 8.90
N VAL A 722 9.53 7.08 8.35
CA VAL A 722 10.79 6.33 8.21
C VAL A 722 11.69 7.02 7.19
N ALA A 723 11.15 7.54 6.09
CA ALA A 723 11.91 8.33 5.12
C ALA A 723 12.50 9.61 5.74
N GLU A 724 11.74 10.32 6.58
CA GLU A 724 12.26 11.48 7.33
C GLU A 724 13.41 11.10 8.28
N ILE A 725 13.30 9.97 8.99
CA ILE A 725 14.38 9.46 9.85
C ILE A 725 15.63 9.11 9.02
N ALA A 726 15.43 8.58 7.81
CA ALA A 726 16.49 8.27 6.84
C ALA A 726 17.08 9.53 6.16
N GLY A 727 16.43 10.69 6.28
CA GLY A 727 16.83 11.94 5.62
C GLY A 727 16.41 12.03 4.14
N ASP A 728 15.49 11.18 3.67
CA ASP A 728 15.01 11.15 2.30
C ASP A 728 13.70 11.96 2.15
N THR A 729 13.85 13.26 1.87
CA THR A 729 12.70 14.17 1.74
C THR A 729 11.80 13.80 0.56
N ALA A 730 12.36 13.31 -0.54
CA ALA A 730 11.57 12.95 -1.72
C ALA A 730 10.65 11.75 -1.43
N ALA A 731 11.18 10.72 -0.77
CA ALA A 731 10.39 9.57 -0.32
C ALA A 731 9.37 9.96 0.76
N ALA A 732 9.72 10.88 1.67
CA ALA A 732 8.78 11.37 2.67
C ALA A 732 7.57 12.05 2.02
N GLU A 733 7.81 12.90 1.01
CA GLU A 733 6.76 13.58 0.26
C GLU A 733 5.88 12.61 -0.53
N GLN A 734 6.46 11.56 -1.11
CA GLN A 734 5.70 10.45 -1.72
C GLN A 734 4.78 9.76 -0.71
N GLY A 735 5.28 9.47 0.50
CA GLY A 735 4.48 8.85 1.57
C GLY A 735 3.28 9.71 1.96
N TYR A 736 3.47 11.01 2.21
CA TYR A 736 2.35 11.91 2.55
C TYR A 736 1.33 12.05 1.41
N TYR A 737 1.79 12.11 0.16
CA TYR A 737 0.92 12.16 -1.01
C TYR A 737 0.07 10.87 -1.14
N ARG A 738 0.67 9.69 -0.98
CA ARG A 738 -0.06 8.42 -1.07
C ARG A 738 -0.96 8.18 0.13
N ALA A 739 -0.57 8.63 1.33
CA ALA A 739 -1.46 8.64 2.49
C ALA A 739 -2.71 9.49 2.23
N ALA A 740 -2.57 10.68 1.62
CA ALA A 740 -3.72 11.51 1.27
C ALA A 740 -4.69 10.80 0.32
N LYS A 741 -4.20 10.02 -0.65
CA LYS A 741 -5.05 9.21 -1.54
C LYS A 741 -5.72 8.03 -0.80
N ARG A 742 -4.97 7.28 0.01
CA ARG A 742 -5.47 6.11 0.76
C ARG A 742 -6.42 6.45 1.90
N MET A 743 -6.46 7.72 2.29
CA MET A 743 -7.49 8.27 3.17
C MET A 743 -8.90 8.08 2.60
N LEU A 744 -9.06 8.16 1.27
CA LEU A 744 -10.36 8.09 0.60
C LEU A 744 -11.08 6.76 0.79
N PRO A 745 -10.53 5.59 0.39
CA PRO A 745 -11.23 4.32 0.58
C PRO A 745 -11.48 4.01 2.06
N THR A 746 -10.57 4.42 2.93
CA THR A 746 -10.69 4.25 4.39
C THR A 746 -11.91 4.99 4.96
N LEU A 747 -12.17 6.22 4.53
CA LEU A 747 -13.29 7.03 5.02
C LEU A 747 -14.58 6.84 4.23
N MET A 748 -14.50 6.70 2.90
CA MET A 748 -15.68 6.63 2.04
C MET A 748 -16.49 5.36 2.27
N ARG A 749 -15.85 4.24 2.65
CA ARG A 749 -16.54 2.98 2.96
C ARG A 749 -17.63 3.13 4.03
N LEU A 750 -17.45 4.06 4.98
CA LEU A 750 -18.39 4.27 6.09
C LEU A 750 -19.81 4.66 5.61
N SER A 751 -19.93 5.35 4.47
CA SER A 751 -21.22 5.75 3.89
C SER A 751 -21.56 5.03 2.58
N PHE A 752 -20.62 4.26 2.02
CA PHE A 752 -20.77 3.72 0.67
C PHE A 752 -21.90 2.69 0.53
N HIS A 753 -22.37 2.12 1.65
CA HIS A 753 -23.50 1.19 1.66
C HIS A 753 -24.77 1.80 1.02
N GLU A 754 -25.00 3.10 1.17
CA GLU A 754 -26.15 3.79 0.53
C GLU A 754 -26.08 3.72 -0.99
N TYR A 755 -24.90 3.96 -1.56
CA TYR A 755 -24.65 3.89 -2.99
C TYR A 755 -24.71 2.44 -3.49
N ALA A 756 -24.10 1.52 -2.73
CA ALA A 756 -24.15 0.10 -3.04
C ALA A 756 -25.59 -0.43 -3.10
N ASN A 757 -26.46 -0.02 -2.17
CA ASN A 757 -27.88 -0.41 -2.16
C ASN A 757 -28.66 0.20 -3.31
N ARG A 758 -28.45 1.50 -3.58
CA ARG A 758 -29.13 2.21 -4.68
C ARG A 758 -28.89 1.54 -6.03
N TYR A 759 -27.66 1.08 -6.28
CA TYR A 759 -27.27 0.46 -7.55
C TYR A 759 -27.18 -1.06 -7.50
N ARG A 760 -27.63 -1.68 -6.39
CA ARG A 760 -27.63 -3.14 -6.17
C ARG A 760 -26.27 -3.79 -6.43
N LEU A 761 -25.21 -3.16 -5.92
CA LEU A 761 -23.84 -3.66 -6.02
C LEU A 761 -23.54 -4.81 -5.05
N ALA A 762 -24.47 -5.12 -4.15
CA ALA A 762 -24.44 -6.29 -3.30
C ALA A 762 -25.72 -7.12 -3.49
N PRO A 763 -25.67 -8.45 -3.34
CA PRO A 763 -26.85 -9.32 -3.46
C PRO A 763 -27.82 -9.20 -2.27
N PHE A 764 -27.53 -8.32 -1.31
CA PHE A 764 -28.31 -8.06 -0.10
C PHE A 764 -28.26 -6.56 0.23
N GLU A 765 -29.14 -6.11 1.13
CA GLU A 765 -29.08 -4.75 1.67
C GLU A 765 -27.83 -4.60 2.56
N ALA A 766 -26.85 -3.85 2.05
CA ALA A 766 -25.61 -3.55 2.73
C ALA A 766 -25.84 -2.56 3.88
N ARG A 767 -25.25 -2.84 5.04
CA ARG A 767 -25.14 -1.88 6.15
C ARG A 767 -23.69 -1.45 6.40
N VAL A 768 -22.73 -2.30 6.07
CA VAL A 768 -21.31 -2.05 6.23
C VAL A 768 -20.62 -2.27 4.90
N VAL A 769 -19.58 -1.47 4.61
CA VAL A 769 -18.64 -1.73 3.52
C VAL A 769 -17.25 -1.77 4.12
N PHE A 770 -16.56 -2.90 3.96
CA PHE A 770 -15.23 -3.11 4.52
C PHE A 770 -14.12 -2.63 3.61
N GLY A 771 -14.40 -2.44 2.32
CA GLY A 771 -13.46 -1.94 1.33
C GLY A 771 -13.97 -2.13 -0.10
N PHE A 772 -13.04 -2.22 -1.04
CA PHE A 772 -13.34 -2.23 -2.47
C PHE A 772 -12.51 -3.29 -3.20
N ASN A 773 -13.16 -4.07 -4.07
CA ASN A 773 -12.57 -5.04 -4.98
C ASN A 773 -12.84 -4.71 -6.45
N GLU A 774 -12.20 -5.45 -7.34
CA GLU A 774 -12.29 -5.23 -8.78
C GLU A 774 -13.53 -5.81 -9.43
N PRO A 775 -13.85 -7.10 -9.18
CA PRO A 775 -14.96 -7.73 -9.89
C PRO A 775 -16.30 -7.10 -9.53
N ASP A 776 -16.48 -6.76 -8.24
CA ASP A 776 -17.79 -6.43 -7.66
C ASP A 776 -17.90 -4.97 -7.21
N GLY A 777 -16.77 -4.29 -6.94
CA GLY A 777 -16.77 -2.95 -6.36
C GLY A 777 -16.79 -3.00 -4.83
N PRO A 778 -17.87 -2.58 -4.15
CA PRO A 778 -17.90 -2.56 -2.69
C PRO A 778 -17.96 -3.96 -2.09
N LEU A 779 -17.06 -4.24 -1.15
CA LEU A 779 -17.13 -5.44 -0.31
C LEU A 779 -18.01 -5.16 0.91
N ALA A 780 -19.28 -5.53 0.78
CA ALA A 780 -20.33 -5.19 1.72
C ALA A 780 -20.67 -6.32 2.71
N ALA A 781 -21.28 -5.97 3.83
CA ALA A 781 -21.86 -6.88 4.80
C ALA A 781 -23.20 -6.35 5.35
N LYS A 782 -23.97 -7.25 5.96
CA LYS A 782 -25.22 -6.94 6.67
C LYS A 782 -24.92 -6.23 8.00
N ALA A 783 -25.98 -5.81 8.70
CA ALA A 783 -25.85 -5.09 9.98
C ALA A 783 -25.30 -5.95 11.13
N HIS A 784 -25.47 -7.27 11.07
CA HIS A 784 -24.93 -8.19 12.06
C HIS A 784 -23.59 -8.72 11.59
N LEU A 785 -22.55 -8.52 12.40
CA LEU A 785 -21.21 -9.04 12.13
C LEU A 785 -21.07 -10.44 12.71
N ASP A 786 -20.64 -11.37 11.87
CA ASP A 786 -20.29 -12.72 12.27
C ASP A 786 -18.86 -13.08 11.83
N GLY A 787 -18.35 -14.17 12.40
CA GLY A 787 -17.07 -14.75 12.00
C GLY A 787 -15.84 -14.27 12.76
N PHE A 788 -14.79 -15.08 12.66
CA PHE A 788 -13.52 -14.88 13.37
C PHE A 788 -12.83 -13.56 12.99
N ASN A 789 -12.86 -13.18 11.70
CA ASN A 789 -12.18 -11.97 11.24
C ASN A 789 -12.83 -10.71 11.86
N CYS A 790 -14.16 -10.65 11.91
CA CYS A 790 -14.87 -9.53 12.51
C CYS A 790 -14.68 -9.47 14.04
N ALA A 791 -14.76 -10.61 14.73
CA ALA A 791 -14.60 -10.66 16.19
C ALA A 791 -13.15 -10.46 16.64
N GLY A 792 -12.19 -10.91 15.83
CA GLY A 792 -10.79 -11.06 16.19
C GLY A 792 -9.82 -10.03 15.66
N ALA A 793 -10.12 -9.41 14.53
CA ALA A 793 -9.33 -8.36 13.89
C ALA A 793 -10.26 -7.21 13.54
N MET A 794 -10.55 -6.36 14.54
CA MET A 794 -11.52 -5.25 14.48
C MET A 794 -11.61 -4.66 13.06
N ASP A 795 -12.78 -4.79 12.45
CA ASP A 795 -12.98 -4.67 11.01
C ASP A 795 -12.65 -3.28 10.44
N LEU A 796 -12.72 -2.22 11.25
CA LEU A 796 -12.39 -0.85 10.84
C LEU A 796 -10.99 -0.35 11.21
N THR A 797 -10.39 -0.87 12.29
CA THR A 797 -9.21 -0.24 12.91
C THR A 797 -8.01 -1.17 13.03
N ASP A 798 -8.22 -2.48 12.96
CA ASP A 798 -7.17 -3.47 13.10
C ASP A 798 -6.74 -4.00 11.74
N PHE A 799 -5.45 -4.19 11.56
CA PHE A 799 -4.91 -4.97 10.45
C PHE A 799 -4.14 -6.16 11.02
N SER A 800 -4.89 -7.20 11.42
CA SER A 800 -4.53 -8.51 12.02
C SER A 800 -3.64 -8.50 13.27
N GLN A 801 -2.52 -7.79 13.19
CA GLN A 801 -1.49 -7.72 14.21
C GLN A 801 -1.41 -6.39 14.94
N ALA A 802 -2.08 -5.33 14.45
CA ALA A 802 -2.06 -4.03 15.07
C ALA A 802 -3.26 -3.14 14.75
N THR A 803 -3.69 -2.40 15.77
CA THR A 803 -4.45 -1.16 15.63
C THR A 803 -3.49 0.00 15.86
N CYS A 804 -3.39 0.94 14.91
CA CYS A 804 -2.37 2.00 14.95
C CYS A 804 -2.95 3.41 15.14
N PHE A 805 -2.17 4.31 15.73
CA PHE A 805 -2.63 5.68 15.97
C PHE A 805 -3.01 6.46 14.72
N PRO A 806 -2.26 6.45 13.60
CA PRO A 806 -2.64 7.22 12.42
C PRO A 806 -4.06 6.88 11.91
N LEU A 807 -4.49 5.62 12.00
CA LEU A 807 -5.83 5.22 11.60
C LEU A 807 -6.91 5.71 12.57
N LEU A 808 -6.71 5.54 13.88
CA LEU A 808 -7.64 6.03 14.91
C LEU A 808 -7.78 7.56 14.84
N ALA A 809 -6.66 8.24 14.67
CA ALA A 809 -6.52 9.66 14.40
C ALA A 809 -7.37 10.13 13.22
N LEU A 810 -7.30 9.39 12.11
CA LEU A 810 -8.02 9.70 10.90
C LEU A 810 -9.54 9.69 11.16
N TYR A 811 -10.05 8.63 11.78
CA TYR A 811 -11.47 8.54 12.13
C TYR A 811 -11.90 9.62 13.11
N ALA A 812 -11.14 9.84 14.18
CA ALA A 812 -11.45 10.87 15.17
C ALA A 812 -11.50 12.28 14.56
N THR A 813 -10.72 12.52 13.50
CA THR A 813 -10.67 13.82 12.81
C THR A 813 -11.80 14.00 11.81
N TYR A 814 -12.07 12.99 10.99
CA TYR A 814 -12.93 13.14 9.80
C TYR A 814 -14.29 12.45 9.88
N ALA A 815 -14.45 11.45 10.76
CA ALA A 815 -15.69 10.67 10.85
C ALA A 815 -16.03 10.20 12.29
N PRO A 816 -15.88 11.05 13.34
CA PRO A 816 -16.09 10.59 14.72
C PRO A 816 -17.53 10.15 14.99
N GLU A 817 -18.52 10.86 14.45
CA GLU A 817 -19.94 10.54 14.65
C GLU A 817 -20.31 9.25 13.90
N THR A 818 -19.90 9.10 12.64
CA THR A 818 -20.20 7.89 11.85
C THR A 818 -19.56 6.63 12.42
N VAL A 819 -18.34 6.73 12.98
CA VAL A 819 -17.69 5.59 13.65
C VAL A 819 -18.37 5.29 14.99
N GLN A 820 -18.79 6.31 15.75
CA GLN A 820 -19.58 6.07 16.97
C GLN A 820 -20.91 5.36 16.65
N GLU A 821 -21.62 5.80 15.63
CA GLU A 821 -22.85 5.15 15.14
C GLU A 821 -22.58 3.69 14.75
N TYR A 822 -21.51 3.42 14.01
CA TYR A 822 -21.08 2.07 13.70
C TYR A 822 -20.83 1.21 14.95
N LEU A 823 -20.13 1.75 15.94
CA LEU A 823 -19.85 1.03 17.19
C LEU A 823 -21.13 0.72 17.98
N ASP A 824 -22.09 1.64 18.01
CA ASP A 824 -23.33 1.49 18.78
C ASP A 824 -24.42 0.69 18.06
N GLU A 825 -24.52 0.80 16.73
CA GLU A 825 -25.60 0.16 15.95
C GLU A 825 -25.19 -1.15 15.29
N VAL A 826 -23.89 -1.40 15.08
CA VAL A 826 -23.40 -2.60 14.40
C VAL A 826 -22.58 -3.47 15.35
N VAL A 827 -21.53 -2.91 15.96
CA VAL A 827 -20.61 -3.69 16.82
C VAL A 827 -21.29 -4.10 18.13
N ARG A 828 -21.92 -3.15 18.84
CA ARG A 828 -22.55 -3.43 20.13
C ARG A 828 -23.64 -4.50 20.02
N PRO A 829 -24.60 -4.47 19.08
CA PRO A 829 -25.59 -5.53 18.95
C PRO A 829 -25.00 -6.86 18.48
N SER A 830 -23.88 -6.84 17.76
CA SER A 830 -23.21 -8.06 17.28
C SER A 830 -22.46 -8.80 18.39
N PHE A 831 -21.90 -8.06 19.36
CA PHE A 831 -20.97 -8.64 20.36
C PHE A 831 -21.37 -8.45 21.82
N LEU A 832 -22.43 -7.71 22.16
CA LEU A 832 -22.95 -7.59 23.52
C LEU A 832 -24.17 -8.50 23.69
N GLN A 833 -23.99 -9.65 24.34
CA GLN A 833 -25.06 -10.62 24.59
C GLN A 833 -25.23 -10.85 26.09
N ASN A 834 -26.47 -10.77 26.59
CA ASN A 834 -26.77 -10.93 28.03
C ASN A 834 -25.91 -10.03 28.94
N GLY A 835 -25.56 -8.83 28.45
CA GLY A 835 -24.69 -7.91 29.17
C GLY A 835 -23.22 -8.32 29.25
N LYS A 836 -22.76 -9.27 28.43
CA LYS A 836 -21.34 -9.67 28.30
C LYS A 836 -20.81 -9.44 26.89
N TRP A 837 -19.59 -8.94 26.77
CA TRP A 837 -18.91 -8.74 25.48
C TRP A 837 -18.26 -10.02 24.95
N SER A 838 -18.38 -10.28 23.64
CA SER A 838 -17.87 -11.50 22.99
C SER A 838 -16.78 -11.26 21.92
N PHE A 839 -16.32 -10.02 21.72
CA PHE A 839 -15.23 -9.69 20.80
C PHE A 839 -13.84 -9.96 21.41
N HIS A 840 -12.76 -9.77 20.64
CA HIS A 840 -11.38 -9.82 21.14
C HIS A 840 -10.80 -8.43 21.51
N PHE A 841 -9.64 -8.43 22.17
CA PHE A 841 -8.96 -7.24 22.69
C PHE A 841 -8.75 -6.05 21.72
N PRO A 842 -8.59 -6.20 20.39
CA PRO A 842 -8.50 -5.03 19.49
C PRO A 842 -9.66 -4.04 19.62
N TYR A 843 -10.87 -4.52 19.90
CA TYR A 843 -12.03 -3.65 20.11
C TYR A 843 -11.90 -2.80 21.38
N VAL A 844 -11.21 -3.27 22.42
CA VAL A 844 -10.99 -2.47 23.65
C VAL A 844 -10.26 -1.17 23.30
N LYS A 845 -9.21 -1.25 22.48
CA LYS A 845 -8.50 -0.05 22.00
C LYS A 845 -9.39 0.84 21.13
N ALA A 846 -10.13 0.26 20.18
CA ALA A 846 -11.06 1.04 19.35
C ALA A 846 -12.09 1.80 20.21
N PHE A 847 -12.72 1.14 21.19
CA PHE A 847 -13.67 1.74 22.11
C PHE A 847 -13.04 2.78 23.03
N ALA A 848 -11.81 2.54 23.52
CA ALA A 848 -11.10 3.48 24.38
C ALA A 848 -10.91 4.83 23.70
N PHE A 849 -10.56 4.81 22.42
CA PHE A 849 -10.41 6.03 21.64
C PHE A 849 -11.77 6.58 21.18
N LEU A 850 -12.63 5.74 20.59
CA LEU A 850 -13.70 6.22 19.73
C LEU A 850 -15.10 6.21 20.34
N GLY A 851 -15.36 5.58 21.51
CA GLY A 851 -16.76 5.58 21.96
C GLY A 851 -17.19 5.05 23.33
N ALA A 852 -16.32 4.49 24.17
CA ALA A 852 -16.74 3.94 25.46
C ALA A 852 -16.69 4.95 26.63
N SER A 853 -17.54 4.72 27.62
CA SER A 853 -17.42 5.29 28.96
C SER A 853 -16.32 4.56 29.77
N SER A 854 -15.85 5.18 30.86
CA SER A 854 -14.85 4.55 31.74
C SER A 854 -15.33 3.22 32.32
N ASP A 855 -16.61 3.13 32.71
CA ASP A 855 -17.20 1.93 33.28
C ASP A 855 -17.34 0.80 32.25
N ASP A 856 -17.75 1.15 31.03
CA ASP A 856 -17.83 0.20 29.92
C ASP A 856 -16.45 -0.42 29.62
N LEU A 857 -15.38 0.39 29.66
CA LEU A 857 -14.02 -0.10 29.38
C LEU A 857 -13.54 -1.11 30.40
N ARG A 858 -13.74 -0.86 31.70
CA ARG A 858 -13.37 -1.83 32.75
C ARG A 858 -14.14 -3.13 32.58
N LYS A 859 -15.44 -3.04 32.26
CA LYS A 859 -16.29 -4.21 31.97
C LYS A 859 -15.81 -4.98 30.75
N MET A 860 -15.50 -4.29 29.65
CA MET A 860 -14.96 -4.93 28.42
C MET A 860 -13.66 -5.68 28.71
N VAL A 861 -12.72 -5.09 29.45
CA VAL A 861 -11.46 -5.77 29.82
C VAL A 861 -11.74 -7.04 30.63
N GLY A 862 -12.67 -6.97 31.60
CA GLY A 862 -13.07 -8.13 32.40
C GLY A 862 -13.73 -9.24 31.57
N ASP A 863 -14.74 -8.89 30.77
CA ASP A 863 -15.48 -9.85 29.93
C ASP A 863 -14.54 -10.53 28.91
N VAL A 864 -13.63 -9.79 28.29
CA VAL A 864 -12.69 -10.34 27.30
C VAL A 864 -11.60 -11.20 27.96
N ASP A 865 -11.12 -10.87 29.17
CA ASP A 865 -10.23 -11.76 29.93
C ASP A 865 -10.95 -13.04 30.37
N GLU A 866 -12.22 -12.98 30.77
CA GLU A 866 -13.00 -14.19 31.05
C GLU A 866 -13.10 -15.08 29.80
N LEU A 867 -13.38 -14.48 28.64
CA LEU A 867 -13.52 -15.20 27.37
C LEU A 867 -12.21 -15.77 26.83
N ARG A 868 -11.09 -15.03 26.97
CA ARG A 868 -9.83 -15.30 26.25
C ARG A 868 -8.68 -15.68 27.17
N GLY A 869 -8.82 -15.48 28.48
CA GLY A 869 -7.72 -15.34 29.42
C GLY A 869 -6.66 -16.41 29.32
N GLU A 870 -7.03 -17.70 29.21
CA GLU A 870 -6.05 -18.77 29.08
C GLU A 870 -5.25 -18.69 27.77
N ARG A 871 -5.93 -18.49 26.64
CA ARG A 871 -5.30 -18.35 25.32
C ARG A 871 -4.47 -17.08 25.20
N ALA A 872 -4.92 -15.98 25.82
CA ALA A 872 -4.15 -14.73 25.87
C ALA A 872 -2.91 -14.88 26.76
N ARG A 873 -3.02 -15.58 27.90
CA ARG A 873 -1.90 -15.82 28.83
C ARG A 873 -0.85 -16.75 28.25
N ASN A 874 -1.26 -17.82 27.59
CA ASN A 874 -0.34 -18.91 27.25
C ASN A 874 0.26 -18.80 25.84
N ASP A 875 0.05 -17.70 25.12
CA ASP A 875 0.51 -17.54 23.73
C ASP A 875 0.83 -16.07 23.40
N TRP A 876 1.35 -15.81 22.20
CA TRP A 876 1.81 -14.49 21.76
C TRP A 876 0.77 -13.35 21.89
N PRO A 877 -0.58 -13.56 21.82
CA PRO A 877 -1.53 -12.46 22.01
C PRO A 877 -1.42 -11.77 23.38
N GLY A 878 -0.86 -12.44 24.39
CA GLY A 878 -0.61 -11.84 25.71
C GLY A 878 0.33 -10.63 25.67
N MET A 879 1.30 -10.63 24.74
CA MET A 879 2.23 -9.50 24.59
C MET A 879 1.57 -8.25 24.02
N ARG A 880 0.39 -8.38 23.38
CA ARG A 880 -0.35 -7.24 22.80
C ARG A 880 -1.12 -6.44 23.84
N GLN A 881 -1.37 -7.03 25.01
CA GLN A 881 -2.23 -6.44 26.04
C GLN A 881 -1.69 -5.12 26.59
N CYS A 882 -0.39 -4.88 26.49
CA CYS A 882 0.18 -3.59 26.90
C CYS A 882 -0.31 -2.42 26.06
N ASP A 883 -0.70 -2.61 24.80
CA ASP A 883 -1.33 -1.55 23.99
C ASP A 883 -2.85 -1.62 24.07
N GLU A 884 -3.44 -2.82 23.98
CA GLU A 884 -4.90 -2.98 23.92
C GLU A 884 -5.59 -2.58 25.24
N VAL A 885 -5.05 -3.04 26.38
CA VAL A 885 -5.53 -2.64 27.72
C VAL A 885 -4.86 -1.33 28.17
N GLY A 886 -3.63 -1.06 27.71
CA GLY A 886 -2.98 0.23 27.95
C GLY A 886 -3.80 1.41 27.41
N ALA A 887 -4.45 1.25 26.25
CA ALA A 887 -5.39 2.24 25.72
C ALA A 887 -6.55 2.54 26.70
N ALA A 888 -7.04 1.53 27.44
CA ALA A 888 -8.04 1.72 28.48
C ALA A 888 -7.48 2.51 29.67
N ILE A 889 -6.25 2.21 30.14
CA ILE A 889 -5.57 3.00 31.18
C ILE A 889 -5.45 4.47 30.75
N PHE A 890 -4.97 4.71 29.54
CA PHE A 890 -4.88 6.05 28.97
C PHE A 890 -6.25 6.75 28.97
N ARG A 891 -7.32 6.05 28.60
CA ARG A 891 -8.66 6.65 28.52
C ARG A 891 -9.28 6.97 29.88
N LEU A 892 -8.93 6.21 30.92
CA LEU A 892 -9.29 6.47 32.31
C LEU A 892 -8.60 7.74 32.85
N HIS A 893 -7.42 8.07 32.33
CA HIS A 893 -6.60 9.23 32.73
C HIS A 893 -6.23 10.13 31.52
N PRO A 894 -7.20 10.72 30.82
CA PRO A 894 -6.97 11.36 29.51
C PRO A 894 -6.37 12.77 29.60
N ASP A 895 -5.92 13.19 30.78
CA ASP A 895 -5.52 14.58 31.06
C ASP A 895 -4.10 14.90 30.62
N VAL A 896 -3.30 13.87 30.34
CA VAL A 896 -1.92 14.01 29.87
C VAL A 896 -1.62 13.04 28.74
N TYR A 897 -1.11 13.54 27.61
CA TYR A 897 -0.56 12.71 26.52
C TYR A 897 0.41 13.47 25.62
N VAL A 898 1.26 12.74 24.89
CA VAL A 898 2.17 13.33 23.92
C VAL A 898 1.43 13.57 22.61
N ALA A 899 1.23 14.85 22.26
CA ALA A 899 0.64 15.23 20.98
C ALA A 899 1.63 15.07 19.82
N SER A 900 2.89 15.40 20.07
CA SER A 900 3.98 15.18 19.13
C SER A 900 5.32 15.17 19.84
N HIS A 901 6.20 14.26 19.47
CA HIS A 901 7.57 14.18 19.98
C HIS A 901 8.62 14.32 18.86
N ALA A 902 8.29 14.95 17.73
CA ALA A 902 9.04 15.06 16.46
C ALA A 902 10.54 14.65 16.52
N PRO A 903 11.02 13.73 15.66
CA PRO A 903 11.42 12.39 16.08
C PRO A 903 12.43 12.26 17.26
N ALA A 904 12.12 12.72 18.46
CA ALA A 904 12.68 12.17 19.70
C ALA A 904 12.13 10.77 19.99
N ALA A 905 12.91 9.92 20.63
CA ALA A 905 12.42 8.65 21.16
C ALA A 905 11.81 8.85 22.54
N LEU A 906 10.59 8.35 22.77
CA LEU A 906 9.92 8.34 24.07
C LEU A 906 10.28 7.02 24.77
N LEU A 907 11.26 7.09 25.67
CA LEU A 907 11.80 5.93 26.37
C LEU A 907 10.99 5.57 27.62
N ASP A 908 10.36 6.53 28.28
CA ASP A 908 9.40 6.31 29.35
C ASP A 908 8.48 7.53 29.51
N ALA A 909 7.26 7.31 29.99
CA ALA A 909 6.29 8.38 30.22
C ALA A 909 5.24 7.97 31.25
N VAL A 910 5.22 8.64 32.40
CA VAL A 910 4.32 8.33 33.51
C VAL A 910 3.66 9.61 34.03
N TYR A 911 2.35 9.55 34.20
CA TYR A 911 1.52 10.54 34.86
C TYR A 911 1.06 9.97 36.21
N ALA A 912 1.20 10.75 37.27
CA ALA A 912 0.66 10.43 38.58
C ALA A 912 -0.21 11.61 39.03
N ASP A 913 -1.53 11.48 38.87
CA ASP A 913 -2.49 12.53 39.21
C ASP A 913 -2.48 12.81 40.72
N ALA A 914 -2.49 11.73 41.52
CA ALA A 914 -2.45 11.80 42.98
C ALA A 914 -1.19 12.51 43.50
N ALA A 915 -0.06 12.37 42.79
CA ALA A 915 1.20 13.02 43.13
C ALA A 915 1.41 14.37 42.40
N GLY A 916 0.50 14.76 41.50
CA GLY A 916 0.57 16.00 40.73
C GLY A 916 1.85 16.12 39.90
N ARG A 917 2.27 15.07 39.18
CA ARG A 917 3.49 15.12 38.36
C ARG A 917 3.42 14.31 37.07
N VAL A 918 4.19 14.73 36.08
CA VAL A 918 4.48 13.98 34.84
C VAL A 918 5.98 13.77 34.72
N GLU A 919 6.40 12.54 34.48
CA GLU A 919 7.79 12.15 34.28
C GLU A 919 7.97 11.58 32.87
N LEU A 920 8.94 12.11 32.13
CA LEU A 920 9.25 11.68 30.76
C LEU A 920 10.74 11.38 30.64
N THR A 921 11.09 10.26 30.01
CA THR A 921 12.45 10.01 29.54
C THR A 921 12.43 10.04 28.01
N LEU A 922 13.21 10.94 27.43
CA LEU A 922 13.26 11.16 25.98
C LEU A 922 14.70 11.10 25.47
N GLU A 923 14.88 10.74 24.21
CA GLU A 923 16.17 10.85 23.50
C GLU A 923 15.99 11.61 22.19
N ALA A 924 16.55 12.82 22.11
CA ALA A 924 16.41 13.66 20.94
C ALA A 924 17.58 13.46 19.96
N PRO A 925 17.32 13.32 18.64
CA PRO A 925 18.38 13.11 17.65
C PRO A 925 19.19 14.39 17.36
N ALA A 926 18.62 15.56 17.64
CA ALA A 926 19.22 16.86 17.40
C ALA A 926 18.86 17.85 18.51
N GLU A 927 19.61 18.95 18.59
CA GLU A 927 19.22 20.08 19.44
C GLU A 927 17.91 20.70 18.94
N ASP A 928 17.18 21.32 19.87
CA ASP A 928 15.91 22.00 19.62
C ASP A 928 14.81 21.11 19.01
N THR A 929 14.91 19.81 19.25
CA THR A 929 13.86 18.86 18.89
C THR A 929 12.58 19.18 19.67
N LEU A 930 11.45 19.40 18.99
CA LEU A 930 10.23 19.89 19.62
C LEU A 930 9.40 18.78 20.29
N LEU A 931 9.07 18.96 21.57
CA LEU A 931 8.06 18.19 22.29
C LEU A 931 6.78 19.01 22.45
N LYS A 932 5.64 18.42 22.10
CA LYS A 932 4.29 18.92 22.35
C LYS A 932 3.54 17.90 23.22
N LEU A 933 3.18 18.31 24.43
CA LEU A 933 2.43 17.50 25.40
C LEU A 933 1.09 18.20 25.66
N VAL A 934 -0.02 17.46 25.61
CA VAL A 934 -1.27 17.95 26.19
C VAL A 934 -1.23 17.67 27.68
N CYS A 935 -1.46 18.69 28.49
CA CYS A 935 -1.59 18.63 29.93
C CYS A 935 -2.70 19.58 30.38
N ARG A 936 -3.79 19.01 30.91
CA ARG A 936 -4.98 19.79 31.33
C ARG A 936 -4.84 20.44 32.70
N ARG A 937 -3.83 20.08 33.48
CA ARG A 937 -3.51 20.72 34.75
C ARG A 937 -2.51 21.86 34.54
N PRO A 938 -2.55 22.94 35.33
CA PRO A 938 -1.51 23.98 35.30
C PRO A 938 -0.13 23.38 35.58
N ILE A 939 0.89 23.79 34.83
CA ILE A 939 2.29 23.39 35.07
C ILE A 939 2.96 24.46 35.94
N LEU A 940 3.40 24.07 37.15
CA LEU A 940 4.02 24.97 38.13
C LEU A 940 5.50 25.18 37.84
N ASP A 941 6.22 24.07 37.67
CA ASP A 941 7.64 24.01 37.38
C ASP A 941 7.98 22.84 36.47
N VAL A 942 9.16 22.94 35.85
CA VAL A 942 9.70 21.96 34.91
C VAL A 942 11.17 21.79 35.22
N ALA A 943 11.61 20.54 35.39
CA ALA A 943 13.02 20.19 35.55
C ALA A 943 13.47 19.25 34.43
N CYS A 944 14.72 19.39 33.98
CA CYS A 944 15.39 18.53 33.01
C CYS A 944 16.73 18.05 33.60
N ASN A 945 16.94 16.74 33.65
CA ASN A 945 18.11 16.10 34.26
C ASN A 945 18.41 16.62 35.69
N GLY A 946 17.34 16.81 36.48
CA GLY A 946 17.42 17.31 37.86
C GLY A 946 17.68 18.82 38.01
N ARG A 947 17.67 19.59 36.92
CA ARG A 947 17.87 21.05 36.93
C ARG A 947 16.63 21.79 36.43
N ASP A 948 16.29 22.90 37.08
CA ASP A 948 15.13 23.72 36.71
C ASP A 948 15.28 24.29 35.28
N VAL A 949 14.19 24.22 34.52
CA VAL A 949 14.07 24.78 33.18
C VAL A 949 13.36 26.13 33.25
N PRO A 950 14.03 27.25 32.91
CA PRO A 950 13.44 28.58 32.99
C PRO A 950 12.15 28.70 32.18
N LYS A 951 11.14 29.42 32.69
CA LYS A 951 9.83 29.63 32.03
C LYS A 951 9.91 30.16 30.60
N ARG A 952 10.99 30.85 30.22
CA ARG A 952 11.22 31.32 28.83
C ARG A 952 11.53 30.20 27.82
N ARG A 953 11.85 28.99 28.29
CA ARG A 953 12.23 27.84 27.43
C ARG A 953 11.10 26.88 27.16
N TRP A 954 9.93 27.11 27.76
CA TRP A 954 8.73 26.31 27.53
C TRP A 954 7.50 27.21 27.50
N THR A 955 6.42 26.71 26.92
CA THR A 955 5.12 27.40 26.90
C THR A 955 4.04 26.45 27.34
N HIS A 956 3.01 26.96 28.01
CA HIS A 956 1.77 26.23 28.32
C HIS A 956 0.61 27.14 27.95
N GLN A 957 0.05 26.93 26.75
CA GLN A 957 -1.06 27.71 26.21
C GLN A 957 -2.32 26.84 26.21
N GLY A 958 -3.31 27.21 27.03
CA GLY A 958 -4.48 26.37 27.30
C GLY A 958 -4.07 25.01 27.86
N GLU A 959 -4.36 23.94 27.13
CA GLU A 959 -3.98 22.56 27.49
C GLU A 959 -2.63 22.12 26.86
N LEU A 960 -1.97 22.93 26.02
CA LEU A 960 -0.79 22.51 25.25
C LEU A 960 0.51 23.02 25.87
N PHE A 961 1.34 22.10 26.34
CA PHE A 961 2.72 22.33 26.75
C PHE A 961 3.68 22.10 25.58
N THR A 962 4.62 23.03 25.34
CA THR A 962 5.63 22.92 24.30
C THR A 962 7.01 23.28 24.84
N VAL A 963 8.01 22.45 24.52
CA VAL A 963 9.41 22.66 24.91
C VAL A 963 10.39 22.12 23.87
N SER A 964 11.56 22.75 23.76
CA SER A 964 12.68 22.27 22.96
C SER A 964 13.55 21.30 23.78
N LEU A 965 13.81 20.11 23.23
CA LEU A 965 14.61 19.07 23.86
C LEU A 965 16.11 19.24 23.55
N PRO A 966 17.00 18.99 24.53
CA PRO A 966 18.44 18.91 24.27
C PRO A 966 18.76 17.63 23.49
N LYS A 967 19.83 17.67 22.68
CA LYS A 967 20.33 16.48 21.98
C LYS A 967 20.71 15.38 22.98
N GLY A 968 20.36 14.14 22.65
CA GLY A 968 20.65 12.97 23.47
C GLY A 968 19.56 12.68 24.52
N ARG A 969 19.89 11.81 25.47
CA ARG A 969 18.95 11.37 26.50
C ARG A 969 18.71 12.46 27.55
N SER A 970 17.46 12.68 27.91
CA SER A 970 17.03 13.62 28.94
C SER A 970 15.86 13.08 29.75
N GLN A 971 15.85 13.39 31.04
CA GLN A 971 14.77 13.09 31.99
C GLN A 971 14.06 14.38 32.35
N TRP A 972 12.74 14.40 32.22
CA TRP A 972 11.90 15.56 32.45
C TRP A 972 10.90 15.29 33.56
N LEU A 973 10.76 16.25 34.47
CA LEU A 973 9.76 16.26 35.52
C LEU A 973 8.95 17.54 35.40
N LEU A 974 7.64 17.41 35.24
CA LEU A 974 6.69 18.52 35.27
C LEU A 974 5.87 18.40 36.55
N ARG A 975 5.90 19.41 37.41
CA ARG A 975 5.02 19.47 38.59
C ARG A 975 3.74 20.22 38.27
N LEU A 976 2.62 19.67 38.70
CA LEU A 976 1.28 20.10 38.32
C LEU A 976 0.55 20.75 39.50
N GLY A 977 -0.14 21.84 39.21
CA GLY A 977 -1.02 22.54 40.15
C GLY A 977 -2.34 21.82 40.35
N THR A 978 -3.06 22.17 41.41
CA THR A 978 -4.45 21.74 41.63
C THR A 978 -5.39 22.58 40.76
N GLY A 979 -6.36 21.94 40.10
CA GLY A 979 -7.33 22.59 39.21
C GLY A 979 -7.10 22.31 37.72
N THR A 980 -8.01 22.80 36.88
CA THR A 980 -7.95 22.67 35.42
C THR A 980 -7.38 23.95 34.80
N ALA A 981 -6.48 23.81 33.82
CA ALA A 981 -6.00 24.92 33.02
C ALA A 981 -7.17 25.57 32.27
N GLN A 982 -7.23 26.90 32.23
CA GLN A 982 -8.32 27.60 31.53
C GLN A 982 -8.25 27.27 30.02
N PRO A 983 -9.34 26.74 29.43
CA PRO A 983 -9.38 26.49 28.00
C PRO A 983 -9.46 27.82 27.25
N GLU A 984 -8.46 28.16 26.42
CA GLU A 984 -8.61 29.23 25.44
C GLU A 984 -9.61 28.82 24.33
N ALA A 985 -10.29 29.81 23.75
CA ALA A 985 -11.20 29.60 22.62
C ALA A 985 -10.47 28.91 21.44
N PRO A 986 -11.06 27.87 20.82
CA PRO A 986 -10.30 26.90 20.06
C PRO A 986 -9.93 27.42 18.67
N LYS A 987 -8.62 27.59 18.40
CA LYS A 987 -8.10 27.71 17.02
C LYS A 987 -7.29 26.49 16.56
N GLN A 988 -6.80 25.64 17.46
CA GLN A 988 -6.07 24.41 17.11
C GLN A 988 -6.38 23.29 18.11
N ARG A 989 -7.33 22.41 17.80
CA ARG A 989 -7.53 21.16 18.54
C ARG A 989 -6.61 20.12 17.91
N LEU A 990 -5.53 19.76 18.60
CA LEU A 990 -4.53 18.84 18.08
C LEU A 990 -5.05 17.41 17.95
N TRP A 991 -6.04 17.01 18.75
CA TRP A 991 -6.83 15.79 18.54
C TRP A 991 -8.21 15.96 19.22
N GLY A 992 -9.30 15.74 18.49
CA GLY A 992 -10.68 16.00 18.92
C GLY A 992 -11.25 15.04 19.97
N TRP A 993 -10.48 14.59 20.96
CA TRP A 993 -10.95 13.67 22.01
C TRP A 993 -11.81 14.39 23.07
N ARG A 994 -12.89 15.05 22.65
CA ARG A 994 -14.04 15.40 23.50
C ARG A 994 -15.31 14.96 22.78
N ARG A 995 -16.26 14.37 23.53
CA ARG A 995 -17.67 14.30 23.14
C ARG A 995 -18.18 15.73 22.92
N THR A 996 -18.07 16.26 21.71
CA THR A 996 -18.81 17.46 21.30
C THR A 996 -19.87 17.08 20.30
N ARG A 997 -21.09 16.83 20.82
CA ARG A 997 -22.38 16.71 20.11
C ARG A 997 -22.75 17.92 19.21
N ARG A 998 -21.81 18.81 18.88
CA ARG A 998 -22.12 20.16 18.36
C ARG A 998 -21.24 20.67 17.22
N GLN A 999 -20.34 19.88 16.65
CA GLN A 999 -19.56 20.32 15.48
C GLN A 999 -19.49 19.25 14.37
N ALA A 1000 -20.62 18.70 13.96
CA ALA A 1000 -20.79 18.11 12.62
C ALA A 1000 -22.25 18.20 12.12
N LYS A 1001 -23.05 19.14 12.64
CA LYS A 1001 -24.33 19.52 11.99
C LYS A 1001 -24.02 20.22 10.67
N GLY A 1002 -23.82 19.43 9.62
CA GLY A 1002 -23.53 19.90 8.27
C GLY A 1002 -22.81 18.89 7.36
N LEU A 1003 -22.29 17.78 7.89
CA LEU A 1003 -21.52 16.80 7.10
C LEU A 1003 -22.36 15.63 6.53
N PHE A 1004 -23.58 15.46 7.01
CA PHE A 1004 -24.57 14.53 6.44
C PHE A 1004 -25.93 15.23 6.39
N PRO A 1005 -26.67 15.20 5.27
CA PRO A 1005 -28.02 15.75 5.23
C PRO A 1005 -28.91 14.98 6.21
N ALA A 1006 -29.61 15.70 7.08
CA ALA A 1006 -30.72 15.13 7.83
C ALA A 1006 -31.72 14.53 6.82
N ARG A 1007 -32.10 13.27 7.00
CA ARG A 1007 -33.09 12.59 6.15
C ARG A 1007 -34.43 13.34 6.20
N PRO A 1008 -35.25 13.30 5.13
CA PRO A 1008 -36.68 13.60 5.22
C PRO A 1008 -37.39 12.66 6.21
#